data_AF-A0A368ALU3-F1
#
_entry.id   AF-A0A368ALU3-F1
#
_cell.length_a   1.000
_cell.length_b   1.000
_cell.length_c   1.000
_cell.angle_alpha   90.00
_cell.angle_beta   90.00
_cell.angle_gamma   90.00
#
_symmetry.space_group_name_H-M   'P 1'
#
loop_
_entity.id
_entity.type
_entity.pdbx_description
1 polymer ?
#
loop_
_entity_poly.entity_id
_entity_poly.type
_entity_poly.pdbx_seq_one_letter_code
_entity_poly.pdbx_strand_id
1 'polypeptide(L)'
;MPPQGSTGTVTNPASSWYSMRAGVQVGSVELDLFGEIGAEGITAQQFANDLRALGDVSQINLRFNCPGGAVFEGMAIYNLLKHHKARKVGTVVALAASMGSVVLMACDEVRIPANAMIMIHKPWGIQGGNAEAMRSYADQLDMFGASMTAAYTEKTGKTAEEIDGLLSAETWMTGTQAVALGFADVLLDPVEAFGKITSNRYKDFINMPTAAQQFFAPQGSTTVVPPATPPATPPQHPVETVEQIQARVLAAEGTRRTGITAAFAPFAAHAALRDTCLNDTSCTVEQANARLLAAIGQATTPTGSIIHPGHVTNGNLVGDSVRASLYARIGLGELQPDNRYNHMNLRELARASLDGRGINVSSHNIVNMVGMAFTHTSSDFGRILMDAAYKSLLAGWENADETYHLWTKKGRLGDFKVSNRVGLGQFSSLREVKPGAEYKHITLGDTGETIQLATYGEIFSIDRQAIINDDLDALTRIPTLMGQAARATIGDLVYALLIDGPKMRDGKPLFDATRNNLFSAGSKMSMEALSAAKTAMRLQQAVVAKGAKPRPLNIQPAFVICPVALEDKAKQIINSASAPGTDSNAGIDNPIRGFAQVIGEPRLDAASASAYYMAAKQGSDTVEVAYLDGIEQPYFETQEGFTSDGVATKVRIDAGVSALDARGLNKSTGAN
;
A
#
# COMPACT_ATOMS: atom_id res chain seq x y z
N MET A 1 -11.66 -1.45 9.68
CA MET A 1 -10.27 -1.86 9.35
C MET A 1 -10.07 -3.28 9.85
N PRO A 2 -9.28 -4.15 9.19
CA PRO A 2 -8.71 -5.28 9.90
C PRO A 2 -7.69 -4.73 10.94
N PRO A 3 -7.46 -5.40 12.08
CA PRO A 3 -6.23 -5.16 12.84
C PRO A 3 -5.06 -5.30 11.84
N GLN A 4 -4.19 -4.28 11.78
CA GLN A 4 -3.21 -4.11 10.70
C GLN A 4 -2.46 -5.41 10.39
N GLY A 5 -2.82 -6.02 9.26
CA GLY A 5 -2.10 -7.10 8.61
C GLY A 5 -1.47 -6.56 7.33
N SER A 6 -0.13 -6.50 7.33
CA SER A 6 0.82 -6.59 6.20
C SER A 6 0.44 -6.00 4.82
N THR A 7 1.27 -5.08 4.29
CA THR A 7 2.13 -5.35 3.12
C THR A 7 3.08 -4.17 2.79
N GLY A 8 4.36 -4.52 2.58
CA GLY A 8 5.48 -3.81 1.94
C GLY A 8 5.50 -2.30 1.70
N THR A 9 6.46 -1.62 2.33
CA THR A 9 7.35 -0.63 1.69
C THR A 9 8.75 -0.76 2.28
N VAL A 10 9.78 -0.73 1.40
CA VAL A 10 11.20 -0.85 1.76
C VAL A 10 11.62 0.42 2.51
N THR A 11 12.10 0.29 3.73
CA THR A 11 12.63 1.41 4.53
C THR A 11 14.04 1.78 4.09
N ASN A 12 14.27 3.09 4.00
CA ASN A 12 15.56 3.72 3.76
C ASN A 12 16.53 3.37 4.94
N PRO A 13 17.74 2.83 4.69
CA PRO A 13 18.66 2.37 5.75
C PRO A 13 19.24 3.49 6.63
N ALA A 14 18.93 4.76 6.38
CA ALA A 14 19.49 5.90 7.10
C ALA A 14 18.79 6.24 8.45
N SER A 15 17.75 5.50 8.85
CA SER A 15 16.97 5.82 10.06
C SER A 15 16.49 4.61 10.87
N SER A 16 17.20 3.48 10.84
CA SER A 16 16.94 2.37 11.77
C SER A 16 17.78 2.53 13.03
N TRP A 17 17.16 2.95 14.14
CA TRP A 17 17.81 3.02 15.47
C TRP A 17 17.88 1.65 16.18
N TYR A 18 17.49 0.56 15.50
CA TYR A 18 17.71 -0.81 15.91
C TYR A 18 19.09 -1.31 15.48
N SER A 19 19.83 -1.96 16.38
CA SER A 19 21.09 -2.62 16.01
C SER A 19 21.28 -3.91 16.79
N MET A 20 21.92 -4.90 16.16
CA MET A 20 22.31 -6.15 16.78
C MET A 20 23.75 -6.44 16.39
N ARG A 21 24.64 -6.57 17.38
CA ARG A 21 26.08 -6.72 17.16
C ARG A 21 26.70 -7.71 18.14
N ALA A 22 27.80 -8.34 17.74
CA ALA A 22 28.58 -9.17 18.65
C ALA A 22 28.95 -8.34 19.90
N GLY A 23 28.71 -8.93 21.07
CA GLY A 23 29.00 -8.31 22.35
C GLY A 23 30.49 -8.36 22.70
N VAL A 24 30.85 -7.63 23.76
CA VAL A 24 32.24 -7.51 24.21
C VAL A 24 32.78 -8.86 24.72
N GLN A 25 31.91 -9.76 25.17
CA GLN A 25 32.27 -11.11 25.61
C GLN A 25 32.00 -12.14 24.50
N VAL A 26 32.90 -13.12 24.37
CA VAL A 26 32.74 -14.24 23.43
C VAL A 26 31.44 -14.99 23.73
N GLY A 27 30.57 -15.11 22.74
CA GLY A 27 29.25 -15.77 22.88
C GLY A 27 28.12 -14.86 23.39
N SER A 28 28.38 -13.56 23.59
CA SER A 28 27.37 -12.55 23.92
C SER A 28 27.01 -11.67 22.73
N VAL A 29 25.80 -11.12 22.72
CA VAL A 29 25.30 -10.19 21.72
C VAL A 29 24.71 -8.95 22.39
N GLU A 30 24.98 -7.78 21.83
CA GLU A 30 24.33 -6.52 22.20
C GLU A 30 23.23 -6.19 21.19
N LEU A 31 22.04 -5.87 21.69
CA LEU A 31 20.85 -5.56 20.91
C LEU A 31 20.25 -4.25 21.42
N ASP A 32 20.25 -3.21 20.59
CA ASP A 32 19.59 -1.94 20.89
C ASP A 32 18.17 -1.97 20.27
N LEU A 33 17.14 -1.97 21.13
CA LEU A 33 15.73 -1.87 20.74
C LEU A 33 15.26 -0.42 20.93
N PHE A 34 15.69 0.46 20.02
CA PHE A 34 15.35 1.88 20.06
C PHE A 34 14.35 2.23 18.95
N GLY A 35 13.35 3.04 19.30
CA GLY A 35 12.26 3.39 18.39
C GLY A 35 11.04 2.48 18.55
N GLU A 36 10.11 2.56 17.59
CA GLU A 36 8.79 1.94 17.66
C GLU A 36 8.80 0.45 17.25
N ILE A 37 7.88 -0.35 17.78
CA ILE A 37 7.62 -1.72 17.35
C ILE A 37 6.55 -1.72 16.25
N GLY A 38 6.86 -2.26 15.07
CA GLY A 38 5.95 -2.32 13.92
C GLY A 38 6.53 -1.70 12.66
N ALA A 39 5.67 -1.38 11.69
CA ALA A 39 6.07 -0.99 10.34
C ALA A 39 6.93 0.29 10.27
N GLU A 40 6.76 1.22 11.22
CA GLU A 40 7.57 2.45 11.31
C GLU A 40 8.86 2.29 12.14
N GLY A 41 9.12 1.09 12.66
CA GLY A 41 10.34 0.76 13.39
C GLY A 41 10.78 -0.69 13.19
N ILE A 42 10.84 -1.49 14.26
CA ILE A 42 11.27 -2.90 14.17
C ILE A 42 10.07 -3.84 14.03
N THR A 43 10.09 -4.66 12.97
CA THR A 43 9.11 -5.74 12.77
C THR A 43 9.59 -7.04 13.40
N ALA A 44 8.66 -7.90 13.81
CA ALA A 44 8.95 -9.23 14.34
C ALA A 44 9.65 -10.11 13.31
N GLN A 45 9.34 -9.94 12.01
CA GLN A 45 10.00 -10.68 10.95
C GLN A 45 11.48 -10.31 10.81
N GLN A 46 11.80 -9.01 10.86
CA GLN A 46 13.18 -8.54 10.85
C GLN A 46 13.92 -9.04 12.10
N PHE A 47 13.31 -8.86 13.28
CA PHE A 47 13.86 -9.35 14.55
C PHE A 47 14.12 -10.87 14.54
N ALA A 48 13.20 -11.67 13.99
CA ALA A 48 13.35 -13.12 13.88
C ALA A 48 14.47 -13.53 12.92
N ASN A 49 14.74 -12.74 11.88
CA ASN A 49 15.84 -13.00 10.97
C ASN A 49 17.18 -12.70 11.65
N ASP A 50 17.26 -11.55 12.33
CA ASP A 50 18.48 -11.13 13.03
C ASP A 50 18.79 -12.05 14.20
N LEU A 51 17.79 -12.42 15.00
CA LEU A 51 17.93 -13.38 16.10
C LEU A 51 18.42 -14.76 15.60
N ARG A 52 17.95 -15.22 14.43
CA ARG A 52 18.45 -16.47 13.82
C ARG A 52 19.88 -16.34 13.30
N ALA A 53 20.26 -15.16 12.80
CA ALA A 53 21.60 -14.91 12.28
C ALA A 53 22.69 -14.93 13.36
N LEU A 54 22.33 -14.79 14.64
CA LEU A 54 23.27 -14.85 15.76
C LEU A 54 23.91 -16.23 15.96
N GLY A 55 23.27 -17.30 15.51
CA GLY A 55 23.70 -18.66 15.81
C GLY A 55 23.62 -19.00 17.30
N ASP A 56 24.46 -19.91 17.77
CA ASP A 56 24.48 -20.33 19.18
C ASP A 56 25.17 -19.27 20.05
N VAL A 57 24.35 -18.44 20.70
CA VAL A 57 24.80 -17.44 21.69
C VAL A 57 24.31 -17.81 23.09
N SER A 58 25.15 -17.56 24.09
CA SER A 58 24.84 -17.88 25.49
C SER A 58 24.18 -16.71 26.23
N GLN A 59 24.36 -15.48 25.75
CA GLN A 59 23.79 -14.29 26.36
C GLN A 59 23.40 -13.22 25.33
N ILE A 60 22.25 -12.58 25.54
CA ILE A 60 21.75 -11.44 24.77
C ILE A 60 21.52 -10.29 25.74
N ASN A 61 22.23 -9.18 25.53
CA ASN A 61 22.07 -7.93 26.28
C ASN A 61 21.20 -7.00 25.45
N LEU A 62 19.99 -6.71 25.94
CA LEU A 62 19.02 -5.84 25.27
C LEU A 62 19.01 -4.47 25.92
N ARG A 63 19.07 -3.40 25.12
CA ARG A 63 18.97 -2.01 25.58
C ARG A 63 17.68 -1.40 25.06
N PHE A 64 16.87 -0.85 25.97
CA PHE A 64 15.54 -0.34 25.65
C PHE A 64 15.49 1.19 25.67
N ASN A 65 15.05 1.75 24.55
CA ASN A 65 14.58 3.13 24.43
C ASN A 65 13.39 3.15 23.47
N CYS A 66 12.29 2.54 23.92
CA CYS A 66 11.18 2.12 23.09
C CYS A 66 9.85 2.63 23.66
N PRO A 67 9.09 3.46 22.91
CA PRO A 67 7.78 3.95 23.33
C PRO A 67 6.66 2.90 23.18
N GLY A 68 6.93 1.75 22.56
CA GLY A 68 5.95 0.69 22.30
C GLY A 68 5.64 0.57 20.82
N GLY A 69 4.42 0.13 20.46
CA GLY A 69 4.05 -0.08 19.07
C GLY A 69 2.91 -1.07 18.87
N ALA A 70 2.92 -1.78 17.74
CA ALA A 70 1.92 -2.78 17.37
C ALA A 70 1.93 -4.00 18.32
N VAL A 71 0.75 -4.37 18.83
CA VAL A 71 0.59 -5.44 19.83
C VAL A 71 1.04 -6.81 19.32
N PHE A 72 0.62 -7.21 18.11
CA PHE A 72 1.00 -8.50 17.55
C PHE A 72 2.50 -8.62 17.28
N GLU A 73 3.10 -7.57 16.72
CA GLU A 73 4.55 -7.50 16.47
C GLU A 73 5.33 -7.59 17.78
N GLY A 74 4.93 -6.84 18.80
CA GLY A 74 5.57 -6.88 20.12
C GLY A 74 5.40 -8.23 20.82
N MET A 75 4.23 -8.87 20.72
CA MET A 75 4.02 -10.19 21.31
C MET A 75 4.81 -11.29 20.59
N ALA A 76 4.98 -11.18 19.28
CA ALA A 76 5.85 -12.07 18.53
C ALA A 76 7.32 -11.93 18.97
N ILE A 77 7.82 -10.69 19.12
CA ILE A 77 9.18 -10.43 19.64
C ILE A 77 9.33 -10.95 21.08
N TYR A 78 8.34 -10.70 21.95
CA TYR A 78 8.31 -11.24 23.32
C TYR A 78 8.46 -12.77 23.31
N ASN A 79 7.66 -13.47 22.52
CA ASN A 79 7.69 -14.94 22.45
C ASN A 79 9.01 -15.47 21.89
N LEU A 80 9.56 -14.83 20.85
CA LEU A 80 10.86 -15.20 20.29
C LEU A 80 11.97 -15.09 21.33
N LEU A 81 11.98 -14.02 22.14
CA LEU A 81 12.93 -13.84 23.22
C LEU A 81 12.71 -14.83 24.37
N LYS A 82 11.44 -15.02 24.79
CA LYS A 82 11.07 -15.91 25.90
C LYS A 82 11.50 -17.34 25.64
N HIS A 83 11.39 -17.81 24.40
CA HIS A 83 11.78 -19.17 24.00
C HIS A 83 13.25 -19.32 23.58
N HIS A 84 14.02 -18.23 23.54
CA HIS A 84 15.43 -18.31 23.21
C HIS A 84 16.25 -18.88 24.39
N LYS A 85 17.21 -19.77 24.09
CA LYS A 85 18.01 -20.48 25.12
C LYS A 85 19.05 -19.60 25.80
N ALA A 86 19.54 -18.57 25.12
CA ALA A 86 20.46 -17.60 25.70
C ALA A 86 19.85 -16.93 26.93
N ARG A 87 20.69 -16.49 27.87
CA ARG A 87 20.26 -15.61 28.96
C ARG A 87 20.02 -14.19 28.43
N LYS A 88 18.88 -13.59 28.73
CA LYS A 88 18.48 -12.25 28.26
C LYS A 88 18.60 -11.25 29.40
N VAL A 89 19.40 -10.21 29.22
CA VAL A 89 19.55 -9.11 30.19
C VAL A 89 19.04 -7.83 29.54
N GLY A 90 17.91 -7.32 30.02
CA GLY A 90 17.32 -6.07 29.54
C GLY A 90 17.80 -4.88 30.36
N THR A 91 18.25 -3.81 29.73
CA THR A 91 18.61 -2.55 30.38
C THR A 91 17.78 -1.42 29.79
N VAL A 92 16.96 -0.76 30.61
CA VAL A 92 16.21 0.43 30.18
C VAL A 92 17.16 1.62 30.17
N VAL A 93 17.41 2.20 29.00
CA VAL A 93 18.33 3.34 28.86
C VAL A 93 17.63 4.64 29.19
N ALA A 94 16.39 4.81 28.73
CA ALA A 94 15.57 5.98 29.03
C ALA A 94 14.10 5.61 29.21
N LEU A 95 13.51 4.90 28.23
CA LEU A 95 12.08 4.52 28.28
C LEU A 95 11.85 3.09 27.80
N ALA A 96 11.00 2.36 28.52
CA ALA A 96 10.31 1.18 28.01
C ALA A 96 8.80 1.34 28.28
N ALA A 97 8.02 1.68 27.25
CA ALA A 97 6.60 1.97 27.37
C ALA A 97 5.73 1.04 26.51
N SER A 98 4.50 0.79 26.96
CA SER A 98 3.48 0.04 26.20
C SER A 98 4.03 -1.33 25.74
N MET A 99 3.98 -1.70 24.46
CA MET A 99 4.55 -2.99 24.01
C MET A 99 6.06 -3.13 24.24
N GLY A 100 6.80 -2.03 24.40
CA GLY A 100 8.21 -2.06 24.77
C GLY A 100 8.43 -2.56 26.19
N SER A 101 7.53 -2.22 27.13
CA SER A 101 7.58 -2.77 28.49
C SER A 101 7.13 -4.22 28.54
N VAL A 102 6.19 -4.66 27.69
CA VAL A 102 5.87 -6.10 27.54
C VAL A 102 7.08 -6.90 27.07
N VAL A 103 7.74 -6.46 25.98
CA VAL A 103 8.94 -7.14 25.45
C VAL A 103 10.05 -7.19 26.48
N LEU A 104 10.23 -6.13 27.29
CA LEU A 104 11.18 -6.11 28.38
C LEU A 104 10.96 -7.25 29.39
N MET A 105 9.70 -7.64 29.65
CA MET A 105 9.38 -8.74 30.56
C MET A 105 9.84 -10.12 30.06
N ALA A 106 10.22 -10.26 28.78
CA ALA A 106 10.83 -11.49 28.28
C ALA A 106 12.28 -11.68 28.78
N CYS A 107 12.90 -10.64 29.36
CA CYS A 107 14.25 -10.69 29.87
C CYS A 107 14.32 -11.43 31.21
N ASP A 108 15.36 -12.24 31.39
CA ASP A 108 15.60 -12.98 32.63
C ASP A 108 15.98 -12.02 33.77
N GLU A 109 16.73 -10.96 33.45
CA GLU A 109 17.10 -9.88 34.35
C GLU A 109 16.83 -8.52 33.69
N VAL A 110 16.18 -7.61 34.41
CA VAL A 110 15.83 -6.26 34.00
C VAL A 110 16.54 -5.25 34.89
N ARG A 111 17.34 -4.39 34.26
CA ARG A 111 18.12 -3.33 34.90
C ARG A 111 17.56 -1.98 34.50
N ILE A 112 17.45 -1.06 35.44
CA ILE A 112 16.91 0.27 35.18
C ILE A 112 17.64 1.35 36.00
N PRO A 113 18.20 2.39 35.36
CA PRO A 113 18.68 3.59 36.04
C PRO A 113 17.56 4.30 36.80
N ALA A 114 17.87 4.93 37.93
CA ALA A 114 16.88 5.64 38.73
C ALA A 114 16.13 6.75 37.98
N ASN A 115 16.73 7.33 36.93
CA ASN A 115 16.15 8.37 36.09
C ASN A 115 15.49 7.87 34.79
N ALA A 116 15.47 6.56 34.53
CA ALA A 116 14.73 5.96 33.42
C ALA A 116 13.30 5.58 33.85
N MET A 117 12.42 5.34 32.88
CA MET A 117 11.01 5.06 33.13
C MET A 117 10.49 3.80 32.42
N ILE A 118 9.54 3.13 33.08
CA ILE A 118 8.67 2.11 32.49
C ILE A 118 7.24 2.64 32.50
N MET A 119 6.49 2.44 31.41
CA MET A 119 5.07 2.76 31.35
C MET A 119 4.26 1.55 30.89
N ILE A 120 3.13 1.31 31.56
CA ILE A 120 2.15 0.29 31.19
C ILE A 120 0.75 0.89 31.09
N HIS A 121 -0.03 0.44 30.12
CA HIS A 121 -1.41 0.90 29.88
C HIS A 121 -2.21 -0.14 29.11
N LYS A 122 -3.54 0.00 29.08
CA LYS A 122 -4.40 -0.90 28.31
C LYS A 122 -4.14 -0.80 26.80
N PRO A 123 -4.34 -1.89 26.03
CA PRO A 123 -4.32 -1.82 24.58
C PRO A 123 -5.31 -0.75 24.09
N TRP A 124 -4.84 0.07 23.16
CA TRP A 124 -5.67 1.09 22.53
C TRP A 124 -5.66 0.91 21.02
N GLY A 125 -6.80 1.17 20.39
CA GLY A 125 -6.90 1.22 18.94
C GLY A 125 -8.25 1.80 18.49
N ILE A 126 -8.38 1.96 17.18
CA ILE A 126 -9.54 2.59 16.54
C ILE A 126 -10.16 1.64 15.50
N GLN A 127 -11.48 1.49 15.54
CA GLN A 127 -12.24 0.73 14.56
C GLN A 127 -13.53 1.48 14.23
N GLY A 128 -13.91 1.47 12.94
CA GLY A 128 -15.21 1.94 12.46
C GLY A 128 -16.06 0.78 11.94
N GLY A 129 -17.36 0.79 12.22
CA GLY A 129 -18.30 -0.28 11.84
C GLY A 129 -19.62 -0.18 12.58
N ASN A 130 -20.52 -1.15 12.34
CA ASN A 130 -21.78 -1.25 13.07
C ASN A 130 -21.58 -1.68 14.54
N ALA A 131 -22.65 -1.70 15.34
CA ALA A 131 -22.57 -2.02 16.77
C ALA A 131 -21.94 -3.39 17.08
N GLU A 132 -22.18 -4.41 16.23
CA GLU A 132 -21.56 -5.73 16.38
C GLU A 132 -20.05 -5.70 16.12
N ALA A 133 -19.63 -4.98 15.07
CA ALA A 133 -18.22 -4.78 14.78
C ALA A 133 -17.49 -4.01 15.89
N MET A 134 -18.16 -3.03 16.53
CA MET A 134 -17.61 -2.31 17.67
C MET A 134 -17.44 -3.22 18.90
N ARG A 135 -18.44 -4.06 19.21
CA ARG A 135 -18.33 -5.03 20.31
C ARG A 135 -17.23 -6.06 20.07
N SER A 136 -17.20 -6.64 18.87
CA SER A 136 -16.15 -7.60 18.49
C SER A 136 -14.74 -6.99 18.55
N TYR A 137 -14.60 -5.69 18.27
CA TYR A 137 -13.33 -5.00 18.40
C TYR A 137 -12.95 -4.75 19.85
N ALA A 138 -13.90 -4.38 20.72
CA ALA A 138 -13.68 -4.29 22.16
C ALA A 138 -13.24 -5.64 22.75
N ASP A 139 -13.91 -6.74 22.36
CA ASP A 139 -13.54 -8.10 22.79
C ASP A 139 -12.10 -8.46 22.36
N GLN A 140 -11.66 -8.00 21.18
CA GLN A 140 -10.27 -8.18 20.72
C GLN A 140 -9.27 -7.38 21.56
N LEU A 141 -9.59 -6.14 21.94
CA LEU A 141 -8.75 -5.34 22.83
C LEU A 141 -8.64 -5.98 24.21
N ASP A 142 -9.72 -6.53 24.76
CA ASP A 142 -9.72 -7.25 26.03
C ASP A 142 -8.85 -8.52 25.95
N MET A 143 -8.94 -9.27 24.84
CA MET A 143 -8.09 -10.44 24.59
C MET A 143 -6.59 -10.08 24.55
N PHE A 144 -6.24 -8.96 23.91
CA PHE A 144 -4.86 -8.45 23.91
C PHE A 144 -4.43 -8.01 25.31
N GLY A 145 -5.33 -7.35 26.05
CA GLY A 145 -5.10 -6.93 27.42
C GLY A 145 -4.75 -8.13 28.30
N ALA A 146 -5.51 -9.22 28.20
CA ALA A 146 -5.23 -10.46 28.93
C ALA A 146 -3.83 -11.04 28.62
N SER A 147 -3.39 -10.98 27.36
CA SER A 147 -2.06 -11.45 26.96
C SER A 147 -0.94 -10.58 27.54
N MET A 148 -1.12 -9.26 27.56
CA MET A 148 -0.18 -8.32 28.20
C MET A 148 -0.13 -8.54 29.72
N THR A 149 -1.29 -8.71 30.36
CA THR A 149 -1.42 -9.00 31.79
C THR A 149 -0.62 -10.23 32.17
N ALA A 150 -0.69 -11.32 31.39
CA ALA A 150 0.06 -12.54 31.66
C ALA A 150 1.59 -12.33 31.72
N ALA A 151 2.16 -11.51 30.82
CA ALA A 151 3.59 -11.21 30.83
C ALA A 151 4.00 -10.42 32.08
N TYR A 152 3.16 -9.50 32.53
CA TYR A 152 3.43 -8.70 33.73
C TYR A 152 3.22 -9.49 35.02
N THR A 153 2.19 -10.32 35.13
CA THR A 153 1.97 -11.16 36.31
C THR A 153 3.11 -12.16 36.46
N GLU A 154 3.58 -12.75 35.36
CA GLU A 154 4.72 -13.67 35.39
C GLU A 154 6.00 -13.00 35.92
N LYS A 155 6.28 -11.76 35.49
CA LYS A 155 7.50 -11.04 35.93
C LYS A 155 7.39 -10.48 37.35
N THR A 156 6.25 -9.88 37.69
CA THR A 156 6.08 -9.11 38.94
C THR A 156 5.60 -9.97 40.12
N GLY A 157 4.98 -11.12 39.86
CA GLY A 157 4.31 -11.95 40.87
C GLY A 157 2.99 -11.37 41.40
N LYS A 158 2.51 -10.25 40.83
CA LYS A 158 1.23 -9.62 41.19
C LYS A 158 0.04 -10.38 40.62
N THR A 159 -1.14 -10.20 41.22
CA THR A 159 -2.36 -10.80 40.68
C THR A 159 -2.80 -10.11 39.38
N ALA A 160 -3.61 -10.80 38.58
CA ALA A 160 -4.14 -10.24 37.34
C ALA A 160 -4.96 -8.97 37.58
N GLU A 161 -5.68 -8.91 38.71
CA GLU A 161 -6.48 -7.76 39.13
C GLU A 161 -5.61 -6.56 39.49
N GLU A 162 -4.50 -6.78 40.20
CA GLU A 162 -3.54 -5.72 40.52
C GLU A 162 -2.91 -5.15 39.24
N ILE A 163 -2.53 -6.01 38.29
CA ILE A 163 -1.99 -5.60 36.99
C ILE A 163 -3.05 -4.86 36.17
N ASP A 164 -4.30 -5.32 36.12
CA ASP A 164 -5.38 -4.63 35.40
C ASP A 164 -5.64 -3.22 35.96
N GLY A 165 -5.55 -3.06 37.28
CA GLY A 165 -5.62 -1.76 37.93
C GLY A 165 -4.51 -0.81 37.47
N LEU A 166 -3.26 -1.31 37.41
CA LEU A 166 -2.12 -0.51 36.94
C LEU A 166 -2.20 -0.18 35.44
N LEU A 167 -2.68 -1.12 34.61
CA LEU A 167 -2.89 -0.90 33.18
C LEU A 167 -4.01 0.13 32.94
N SER A 168 -5.10 0.06 33.70
CA SER A 168 -6.22 1.00 33.59
C SER A 168 -5.84 2.42 33.99
N ALA A 169 -4.90 2.58 34.92
CA ALA A 169 -4.42 3.88 35.38
C ALA A 169 -3.42 4.56 34.42
N GLU A 170 -2.94 3.87 33.38
CA GLU A 170 -1.76 4.27 32.60
C GLU A 170 -0.58 4.61 33.54
N THR A 171 0.00 3.57 34.13
CA THR A 171 0.98 3.73 35.21
C THR A 171 2.37 4.01 34.64
N TRP A 172 2.94 5.14 35.05
CA TRP A 172 4.34 5.52 34.83
C TRP A 172 5.17 5.24 36.08
N MET A 173 6.31 4.56 35.90
CA MET A 173 7.18 4.12 36.99
C MET A 173 8.61 4.61 36.73
N THR A 174 9.18 5.32 37.69
CA THR A 174 10.63 5.57 37.77
C THR A 174 11.38 4.27 38.06
N GLY A 175 12.70 4.23 37.85
CA GLY A 175 13.50 3.03 38.11
C GLY A 175 13.32 2.46 39.53
N THR A 176 13.23 3.32 40.54
CA THR A 176 12.99 2.90 41.94
C THR A 176 11.61 2.27 42.12
N GLN A 177 10.58 2.87 41.54
CA GLN A 177 9.21 2.36 41.57
C GLN A 177 9.08 1.05 40.81
N ALA A 178 9.73 0.94 39.63
CA ALA A 178 9.72 -0.26 38.82
C ALA A 178 10.31 -1.46 39.58
N VAL A 179 11.42 -1.26 40.30
CA VAL A 179 12.00 -2.31 41.17
C VAL A 179 11.07 -2.64 42.33
N ALA A 180 10.52 -1.63 43.03
CA ALA A 180 9.60 -1.85 44.15
C ALA A 180 8.31 -2.58 43.75
N LEU A 181 7.84 -2.39 42.51
CA LEU A 181 6.65 -3.03 41.96
C LEU A 181 6.95 -4.35 41.22
N GLY A 182 8.21 -4.76 41.12
CA GLY A 182 8.63 -6.03 40.50
C GLY A 182 8.73 -6.00 38.97
N PHE A 183 8.68 -4.82 38.33
CA PHE A 183 8.88 -4.66 36.88
C PHE A 183 10.37 -4.62 36.49
N ALA A 184 11.27 -4.45 37.46
CA ALA A 184 12.71 -4.49 37.28
C ALA A 184 13.39 -5.21 38.45
N ASP A 185 14.56 -5.80 38.19
CA ASP A 185 15.30 -6.58 39.19
C ASP A 185 16.44 -5.78 39.81
N VAL A 186 17.10 -4.91 39.04
CA VAL A 186 18.30 -4.17 39.47
C VAL A 186 18.13 -2.68 39.21
N LEU A 187 18.27 -1.88 40.27
CA LEU A 187 18.38 -0.42 40.17
C LEU A 187 19.83 -0.05 39.86
N LEU A 188 20.03 0.74 38.81
CA LEU A 188 21.33 1.31 38.45
C LEU A 188 21.41 2.78 38.85
N ASP A 189 22.64 3.28 39.01
CA ASP A 189 22.87 4.71 39.19
C ASP A 189 22.30 5.52 38.00
N PRO A 190 21.87 6.77 38.23
CA PRO A 190 21.42 7.64 37.14
C PRO A 190 22.49 7.73 36.05
N VAL A 191 22.08 7.52 34.80
CA VAL A 191 22.94 7.68 33.63
C VAL A 191 22.49 8.91 32.84
N GLU A 192 23.43 9.64 32.23
CA GLU A 192 23.06 10.69 31.29
C GLU A 192 22.23 10.07 30.15
N ALA A 193 21.02 10.59 29.94
CA ALA A 193 20.10 10.03 28.95
C ALA A 193 20.68 10.22 27.53
N PHE A 194 21.09 9.12 26.91
CA PHE A 194 21.50 9.09 25.51
C PHE A 194 20.31 8.74 24.61
N GLY A 195 19.87 9.70 23.80
CA GLY A 195 19.01 9.46 22.64
C GLY A 195 17.59 10.01 22.75
N LYS A 196 17.19 10.77 21.72
CA LYS A 196 15.84 11.30 21.50
C LYS A 196 14.91 10.17 21.05
N ILE A 197 13.71 10.08 21.62
CA ILE A 197 12.63 9.26 21.06
C ILE A 197 11.87 10.11 20.04
N THR A 198 11.94 9.73 18.76
CA THR A 198 11.37 10.49 17.63
C THR A 198 9.93 10.10 17.25
N SER A 199 9.31 9.15 17.95
CA SER A 199 7.93 8.71 17.67
C SER A 199 6.91 9.76 18.09
N ASN A 200 5.85 9.95 17.29
CA ASN A 200 4.72 10.83 17.63
C ASN A 200 3.73 10.20 18.63
N ARG A 201 3.92 8.93 19.01
CA ARG A 201 3.00 8.19 19.89
C ARG A 201 2.93 8.67 21.32
N TYR A 202 3.86 9.53 21.74
CA TYR A 202 3.75 10.20 23.04
C TYR A 202 2.46 11.04 23.16
N LYS A 203 1.85 11.44 22.04
CA LYS A 203 0.58 12.17 22.00
C LYS A 203 -0.62 11.30 22.36
N ASP A 204 -0.47 9.98 22.32
CA ASP A 204 -1.53 9.01 22.62
C ASP A 204 -1.57 8.66 24.12
N PHE A 205 -0.57 9.10 24.91
CA PHE A 205 -0.49 8.84 26.35
C PHE A 205 -1.19 9.96 27.12
N ILE A 206 -2.20 9.59 27.93
CA ILE A 206 -3.12 10.52 28.57
C ILE A 206 -2.56 11.03 29.90
N ASN A 207 -1.85 10.19 30.65
CA ASN A 207 -1.39 10.44 32.01
C ASN A 207 0.14 10.63 32.11
N MET A 208 0.78 11.12 31.03
CA MET A 208 2.23 11.31 31.00
C MET A 208 2.71 12.37 32.02
N PRO A 209 3.62 12.03 32.96
CA PRO A 209 4.19 13.00 33.88
C PRO A 209 5.15 13.97 33.17
N THR A 210 5.29 15.20 33.69
CA THR A 210 6.16 16.24 33.11
C THR A 210 7.62 15.78 32.94
N ALA A 211 8.13 14.96 33.85
CA ALA A 211 9.47 14.39 33.74
C ALA A 211 9.62 13.43 32.54
N ALA A 212 8.54 12.75 32.12
CA ALA A 212 8.56 11.88 30.94
C ALA A 212 8.51 12.65 29.62
N GLN A 213 7.92 13.85 29.60
CA GLN A 213 7.87 14.70 28.40
C GLN A 213 9.27 15.07 27.89
N GLN A 214 10.26 15.12 28.79
CA GLN A 214 11.65 15.43 28.47
C GLN A 214 12.31 14.37 27.55
N PHE A 215 11.82 13.13 27.53
CA PHE A 215 12.31 12.09 26.62
C PHE A 215 11.91 12.33 25.15
N PHE A 216 10.94 13.22 24.91
CA PHE A 216 10.34 13.47 23.59
C PHE A 216 10.59 14.91 23.07
N ALA A 217 11.14 15.81 23.89
CA ALA A 217 11.40 17.21 23.53
C ALA A 217 12.68 17.38 22.66
N PRO A 218 12.74 18.38 21.75
CA PRO A 218 13.98 18.73 21.04
C PRO A 218 15.01 19.35 22.01
N GLN A 219 16.28 18.95 21.92
CA GLN A 219 17.32 19.43 22.83
C GLN A 219 17.49 20.95 22.75
N GLY A 220 17.39 21.61 23.90
CA GLY A 220 17.61 23.04 24.03
C GLY A 220 17.22 23.60 25.40
N SER A 221 17.63 22.98 26.51
CA SER A 221 17.81 23.66 27.81
C SER A 221 18.44 22.70 28.82
N THR A 222 19.69 22.95 29.20
CA THR A 222 20.23 22.48 30.46
C THR A 222 19.59 23.27 31.59
N THR A 223 18.74 22.64 32.39
CA THR A 223 18.41 23.13 33.72
C THR A 223 18.93 22.16 34.76
N VAL A 224 19.79 22.70 35.62
CA VAL A 224 20.35 22.06 36.82
C VAL A 224 19.20 21.50 37.68
N VAL A 225 19.27 20.22 38.02
CA VAL A 225 18.40 19.56 39.01
C VAL A 225 18.84 20.01 40.42
N PRO A 226 17.95 20.47 41.32
CA PRO A 226 18.29 20.72 42.71
C PRO A 226 18.53 19.41 43.47
N PRO A 227 19.39 19.39 44.51
CA PRO A 227 19.81 18.16 45.17
C PRO A 227 18.68 17.43 45.90
N ALA A 228 18.74 16.10 45.85
CA ALA A 228 17.81 15.16 46.47
C ALA A 228 17.79 15.25 48.00
N THR A 229 16.58 15.28 48.56
CA THR A 229 16.33 15.10 50.00
C THR A 229 16.44 13.61 50.38
N PRO A 230 16.90 13.24 51.60
CA PRO A 230 17.14 11.83 51.95
C PRO A 230 15.85 11.00 52.08
N PRO A 231 15.91 9.67 51.87
CA PRO A 231 14.75 8.81 51.90
C PRO A 231 14.19 8.62 53.32
N ALA A 232 12.86 8.75 53.45
CA ALA A 232 12.12 8.41 54.66
C ALA A 232 12.07 6.89 54.86
N THR A 233 12.23 6.47 56.11
CA THR A 233 12.20 5.07 56.59
C THR A 233 10.85 4.40 56.33
N PRO A 234 10.79 3.07 56.06
CA PRO A 234 9.52 2.38 55.82
C PRO A 234 8.64 2.36 57.08
N PRO A 235 7.31 2.52 56.97
CA PRO A 235 6.44 2.48 58.14
C PRO A 235 6.30 1.03 58.65
N GLN A 236 6.68 0.83 59.91
CA GLN A 236 6.15 -0.27 60.72
C GLN A 236 4.69 0.04 61.04
N HIS A 237 3.79 -0.93 60.91
CA HIS A 237 2.41 -0.82 61.38
C HIS A 237 2.37 -0.85 62.92
N PRO A 238 1.89 0.20 63.61
CA PRO A 238 1.45 0.09 65.00
C PRO A 238 -0.08 0.02 65.04
N VAL A 239 -0.61 -0.76 65.98
CA VAL A 239 -2.05 -0.79 66.25
C VAL A 239 -2.48 0.60 66.74
N GLU A 240 -3.31 1.29 65.96
CA GLU A 240 -3.71 2.69 66.19
C GLU A 240 -4.50 2.83 67.51
N THR A 241 -4.14 3.81 68.35
CA THR A 241 -4.91 4.15 69.55
C THR A 241 -6.17 4.94 69.19
N VAL A 242 -7.19 4.94 70.07
CA VAL A 242 -8.49 5.63 69.84
C VAL A 242 -8.31 7.12 69.53
N GLU A 243 -7.29 7.77 70.11
CA GLU A 243 -6.95 9.17 69.85
C GLU A 243 -6.34 9.39 68.46
N GLN A 244 -5.56 8.43 67.95
CA GLN A 244 -5.01 8.47 66.60
C GLN A 244 -6.10 8.26 65.54
N ILE A 245 -7.10 7.40 65.82
CA ILE A 245 -8.28 7.21 64.96
C ILE A 245 -9.12 8.49 64.91
N GLN A 246 -9.36 9.15 66.05
CA GLN A 246 -10.09 10.42 66.09
C GLN A 246 -9.37 11.53 65.32
N ALA A 247 -8.05 11.66 65.48
CA ALA A 247 -7.24 12.63 64.74
C ALA A 247 -7.27 12.37 63.21
N ARG A 248 -7.21 11.09 62.81
CA ARG A 248 -7.27 10.68 61.40
C ARG A 248 -8.66 10.94 60.78
N VAL A 249 -9.74 10.68 61.51
CA VAL A 249 -11.11 10.97 61.06
C VAL A 249 -11.32 12.48 60.90
N LEU A 250 -10.80 13.30 61.82
CA LEU A 250 -10.90 14.75 61.72
C LEU A 250 -10.08 15.32 60.55
N ALA A 251 -8.89 14.76 60.30
CA ALA A 251 -8.05 15.12 59.15
C ALA A 251 -8.66 14.68 57.81
N ALA A 252 -9.27 13.49 57.76
CA ALA A 252 -9.99 12.99 56.59
C ALA A 252 -11.22 13.87 56.28
N GLU A 253 -11.97 14.28 57.31
CA GLU A 253 -13.12 15.16 57.15
C GLU A 253 -12.70 16.58 56.72
N GLY A 254 -11.59 17.09 57.24
CA GLY A 254 -10.99 18.34 56.77
C GLY A 254 -10.62 18.27 55.28
N THR A 255 -9.98 17.17 54.86
CA THR A 255 -9.60 16.93 53.46
C THR A 255 -10.83 16.83 52.54
N ARG A 256 -11.88 16.13 52.97
CA ARG A 256 -13.15 16.00 52.25
C ARG A 256 -13.82 17.36 52.04
N ARG A 257 -13.94 18.15 53.10
CA ARG A 257 -14.57 19.48 53.04
C ARG A 257 -13.79 20.44 52.17
N THR A 258 -12.45 20.43 52.24
CA THR A 258 -11.60 21.23 51.36
C THR A 258 -11.70 20.79 49.91
N GLY A 259 -11.72 19.49 49.62
CA GLY A 259 -11.88 18.95 48.26
C GLY A 259 -13.22 19.32 47.63
N ILE A 260 -14.33 19.16 48.35
CA ILE A 260 -15.67 19.55 47.88
C ILE A 260 -15.74 21.07 47.66
N THR A 261 -15.16 21.87 48.55
CA THR A 261 -15.15 23.33 48.41
C THR A 261 -14.33 23.78 47.20
N ALA A 262 -13.17 23.16 46.96
CA ALA A 262 -12.32 23.45 45.80
C ALA A 262 -12.98 23.07 44.48
N ALA A 263 -13.64 21.91 44.41
CA ALA A 263 -14.36 21.45 43.23
C ALA A 263 -15.47 22.43 42.77
N PHE A 264 -16.16 23.04 43.73
CA PHE A 264 -17.24 23.99 43.45
C PHE A 264 -16.76 25.46 43.32
N ALA A 265 -15.49 25.76 43.62
CA ALA A 265 -14.96 27.12 43.59
C ALA A 265 -15.09 27.83 42.22
N PRO A 266 -14.89 27.15 41.07
CA PRO A 266 -15.09 27.77 39.75
C PRO A 266 -16.58 27.99 39.40
N PHE A 267 -17.51 27.40 40.16
CA PHE A 267 -18.92 27.27 39.82
C PHE A 267 -19.83 27.93 40.85
N ALA A 268 -19.66 29.24 41.05
CA ALA A 268 -20.37 30.02 42.07
C ALA A 268 -21.91 29.91 42.01
N ALA A 269 -22.47 29.66 40.82
CA ALA A 269 -23.91 29.45 40.61
C ALA A 269 -24.48 28.18 41.29
N HIS A 270 -23.62 27.24 41.71
CA HIS A 270 -24.00 25.97 42.35
C HIS A 270 -23.66 25.92 43.85
N ALA A 271 -23.55 27.08 44.51
CA ALA A 271 -23.22 27.18 45.94
C ALA A 271 -24.22 26.42 46.86
N ALA A 272 -25.51 26.40 46.53
CA ALA A 272 -26.51 25.65 47.31
C ALA A 272 -26.29 24.12 47.23
N LEU A 273 -25.83 23.61 46.08
CA LEU A 273 -25.50 22.20 45.90
C LEU A 273 -24.20 21.83 46.63
N ARG A 274 -23.21 22.73 46.63
CA ARG A 274 -21.99 22.60 47.46
C ARG A 274 -22.35 22.45 48.94
N ASP A 275 -23.20 23.34 49.47
CA ASP A 275 -23.56 23.33 50.89
C ASP A 275 -24.34 22.06 51.28
N THR A 276 -25.17 21.55 50.36
CA THR A 276 -25.82 20.24 50.50
C THR A 276 -24.81 19.09 50.57
N CYS A 277 -23.76 19.11 49.74
CA CYS A 277 -22.71 18.09 49.74
C CYS A 277 -21.77 18.19 50.94
N LEU A 278 -21.55 19.40 51.48
CA LEU A 278 -20.75 19.60 52.69
C LEU A 278 -21.47 19.12 53.96
N ASN A 279 -22.79 19.30 54.03
CA ASN A 279 -23.62 18.88 55.15
C ASN A 279 -23.92 17.37 55.18
N ASP A 280 -23.78 16.68 54.05
CA ASP A 280 -23.87 15.23 53.94
C ASP A 280 -22.51 14.59 54.28
N THR A 281 -22.41 14.00 55.46
CA THR A 281 -21.19 13.34 55.97
C THR A 281 -20.83 12.06 55.23
N SER A 282 -21.74 11.53 54.40
CA SER A 282 -21.50 10.37 53.54
C SER A 282 -21.05 10.74 52.12
N CYS A 283 -21.17 12.02 51.74
CA CYS A 283 -20.88 12.49 50.40
C CYS A 283 -19.36 12.60 50.16
N THR A 284 -18.81 11.78 49.26
CA THR A 284 -17.40 11.84 48.86
C THR A 284 -17.14 12.96 47.84
N VAL A 285 -15.86 13.30 47.61
CA VAL A 285 -15.47 14.33 46.64
C VAL A 285 -15.91 13.93 45.21
N GLU A 286 -15.82 12.65 44.88
CA GLU A 286 -16.22 12.09 43.59
C GLU A 286 -17.73 12.18 43.39
N GLN A 287 -18.52 11.91 44.45
CA GLN A 287 -19.98 12.05 44.42
C GLN A 287 -20.40 13.51 44.29
N ALA A 288 -19.70 14.43 44.97
CA ALA A 288 -19.93 15.86 44.85
C ALA A 288 -19.61 16.37 43.42
N ASN A 289 -18.52 15.89 42.82
CA ASN A 289 -18.16 16.16 41.41
C ASN A 289 -19.19 15.62 40.42
N ALA A 290 -19.69 14.40 40.64
CA ALA A 290 -20.72 13.82 39.78
C ALA A 290 -22.04 14.60 39.86
N ARG A 291 -22.45 15.03 41.07
CA ARG A 291 -23.64 15.88 41.28
C ARG A 291 -23.46 17.26 40.63
N LEU A 292 -22.27 17.85 40.73
CA LEU A 292 -21.92 19.11 40.06
C LEU A 292 -21.96 18.98 38.54
N LEU A 293 -21.37 17.93 37.98
CA LEU A 293 -21.36 17.66 36.54
C LEU A 293 -22.78 17.47 36.00
N ALA A 294 -23.64 16.76 36.73
CA ALA A 294 -25.05 16.60 36.38
C ALA A 294 -25.81 17.94 36.41
N ALA A 295 -25.52 18.81 37.40
CA ALA A 295 -26.14 20.12 37.49
C ALA A 295 -25.69 21.09 36.38
N ILE A 296 -24.42 21.03 35.97
CA ILE A 296 -23.89 21.78 34.82
C ILE A 296 -24.50 21.24 33.52
N GLY A 297 -24.61 19.92 33.39
CA GLY A 297 -25.20 19.25 32.24
C GLY A 297 -26.69 19.56 32.01
N GLN A 298 -27.45 19.89 33.05
CA GLN A 298 -28.88 20.24 32.91
C GLN A 298 -29.14 21.51 32.09
N ALA A 299 -28.19 22.46 32.06
CA ALA A 299 -28.28 23.67 31.25
C ALA A 299 -27.62 23.53 29.86
N THR A 300 -27.06 22.35 29.55
CA THR A 300 -26.32 22.12 28.32
C THR A 300 -27.13 21.21 27.42
N THR A 301 -27.73 21.76 26.36
CA THR A 301 -28.22 20.93 25.26
C THR A 301 -27.00 20.43 24.49
N PRO A 302 -26.77 19.12 24.32
CA PRO A 302 -25.72 18.67 23.43
C PRO A 302 -26.03 19.23 22.05
N THR A 303 -25.17 20.10 21.53
CA THR A 303 -25.19 20.45 20.11
C THR A 303 -25.02 19.13 19.37
N GLY A 304 -26.12 18.61 18.82
CA GLY A 304 -26.03 17.62 17.76
C GLY A 304 -25.04 18.20 16.77
N SER A 305 -23.98 17.45 16.44
CA SER A 305 -23.15 17.81 15.29
C SER A 305 -24.10 18.22 14.19
N ILE A 306 -23.92 19.42 13.63
CA ILE A 306 -24.63 19.84 12.44
C ILE A 306 -24.59 18.63 11.53
N ILE A 307 -25.75 18.03 11.24
CA ILE A 307 -25.83 16.88 10.35
C ILE A 307 -25.27 17.42 9.03
N HIS A 308 -24.02 17.09 8.75
CA HIS A 308 -23.40 17.42 7.49
C HIS A 308 -24.01 16.44 6.50
N PRO A 309 -24.82 16.89 5.52
CA PRO A 309 -25.17 16.04 4.40
C PRO A 309 -23.84 15.69 3.71
N GLY A 310 -23.45 14.43 3.87
CA GLY A 310 -22.18 13.90 3.42
C GLY A 310 -22.25 12.39 3.59
N HIS A 311 -21.80 11.68 2.57
CA HIS A 311 -21.86 10.23 2.57
C HIS A 311 -20.72 9.66 3.40
N VAL A 312 -21.06 9.02 4.52
CA VAL A 312 -20.12 8.31 5.40
C VAL A 312 -19.83 6.96 4.77
N THR A 313 -18.67 6.81 4.13
CA THR A 313 -18.20 5.49 3.66
C THR A 313 -17.07 4.92 4.50
N ASN A 314 -16.20 5.78 5.07
CA ASN A 314 -14.99 5.35 5.80
C ASN A 314 -14.55 6.30 6.94
N GLY A 315 -15.34 7.33 7.29
CA GLY A 315 -14.98 8.34 8.30
C GLY A 315 -14.25 9.58 7.76
N ASN A 316 -13.82 9.61 6.48
CA ASN A 316 -13.28 10.79 5.79
C ASN A 316 -14.38 11.53 5.00
N LEU A 317 -15.32 12.12 5.73
CA LEU A 317 -16.51 12.76 5.16
C LEU A 317 -16.16 13.84 4.13
N VAL A 318 -15.18 14.69 4.46
CA VAL A 318 -14.78 15.82 3.61
C VAL A 318 -14.08 15.31 2.36
N GLY A 319 -13.08 14.43 2.51
CA GLY A 319 -12.32 13.91 1.38
C GLY A 319 -13.17 13.08 0.41
N ASP A 320 -14.08 12.24 0.91
CA ASP A 320 -14.95 11.44 0.05
C ASP A 320 -15.98 12.30 -0.69
N SER A 321 -16.55 13.31 -0.03
CA SER A 321 -17.51 14.21 -0.67
C SER A 321 -16.85 15.14 -1.68
N VAL A 322 -15.61 15.60 -1.41
CA VAL A 322 -14.79 16.35 -2.39
C VAL A 322 -14.46 15.46 -3.59
N ARG A 323 -14.08 14.20 -3.37
CA ARG A 323 -13.84 13.23 -4.45
C ARG A 323 -15.09 13.00 -5.31
N ALA A 324 -16.24 12.74 -4.69
CA ALA A 324 -17.50 12.51 -5.39
C ALA A 324 -17.91 13.72 -6.23
N SER A 325 -17.74 14.93 -5.67
CA SER A 325 -18.02 16.17 -6.39
C SER A 325 -17.10 16.34 -7.61
N LEU A 326 -15.79 16.12 -7.45
CA LEU A 326 -14.83 16.22 -8.54
C LEU A 326 -15.13 15.20 -9.65
N TYR A 327 -15.40 13.95 -9.27
CA TYR A 327 -15.72 12.87 -10.21
C TYR A 327 -16.98 13.14 -11.03
N ALA A 328 -18.03 13.68 -10.39
CA ALA A 328 -19.25 14.07 -11.08
C ALA A 328 -18.99 15.14 -12.14
N ARG A 329 -18.12 16.12 -11.83
CA ARG A 329 -17.79 17.22 -12.76
C ARG A 329 -16.97 16.77 -13.96
N ILE A 330 -16.08 15.81 -13.78
CA ILE A 330 -15.26 15.25 -14.86
C ILE A 330 -15.98 14.15 -15.65
N GLY A 331 -17.26 13.87 -15.35
CA GLY A 331 -18.06 12.87 -16.03
C GLY A 331 -17.69 11.41 -15.71
N LEU A 332 -16.91 11.19 -14.64
CA LEU A 332 -16.47 9.86 -14.18
C LEU A 332 -17.23 9.37 -12.93
N GLY A 333 -18.35 10.01 -12.61
CA GLY A 333 -19.22 9.66 -11.49
C GLY A 333 -20.60 10.31 -11.60
N GLU A 334 -21.53 9.84 -10.77
CA GLU A 334 -22.87 10.41 -10.70
C GLU A 334 -22.89 11.67 -9.85
N LEU A 335 -23.63 12.69 -10.30
CA LEU A 335 -23.84 13.91 -9.53
C LEU A 335 -24.76 13.62 -8.35
N GLN A 336 -24.24 13.77 -7.14
CA GLN A 336 -24.98 13.62 -5.88
C GLN A 336 -25.63 14.96 -5.50
N PRO A 337 -26.96 15.15 -5.64
CA PRO A 337 -27.57 16.48 -5.51
C PRO A 337 -27.43 17.12 -4.13
N ASP A 338 -27.27 16.30 -3.09
CA ASP A 338 -27.13 16.68 -1.68
C ASP A 338 -25.68 17.01 -1.27
N ASN A 339 -24.71 16.80 -2.17
CA ASN A 339 -23.31 17.06 -1.88
C ASN A 339 -22.98 18.56 -1.90
N ARG A 340 -22.68 19.13 -0.72
CA ARG A 340 -22.37 20.55 -0.53
C ARG A 340 -21.15 21.07 -1.31
N TYR A 341 -20.27 20.18 -1.74
CA TYR A 341 -19.05 20.55 -2.47
C TYR A 341 -19.30 20.74 -3.97
N ASN A 342 -20.48 20.40 -4.50
CA ASN A 342 -20.83 20.47 -5.92
C ASN A 342 -20.67 21.83 -6.59
N HIS A 343 -20.75 22.91 -5.82
CA HIS A 343 -20.71 24.27 -6.36
C HIS A 343 -19.41 25.01 -6.01
N MET A 344 -18.44 24.34 -5.39
CA MET A 344 -17.16 24.95 -4.97
C MET A 344 -16.09 24.85 -6.07
N ASN A 345 -15.34 25.92 -6.36
CA ASN A 345 -14.18 25.83 -7.27
C ASN A 345 -13.04 24.98 -6.66
N LEU A 346 -12.07 24.54 -7.47
CA LEU A 346 -10.91 23.75 -7.03
C LEU A 346 -10.17 24.39 -5.84
N ARG A 347 -10.07 25.71 -5.81
CA ARG A 347 -9.48 26.46 -4.69
C ARG A 347 -10.30 26.34 -3.40
N GLU A 348 -11.63 26.38 -3.47
CA GLU A 348 -12.53 26.17 -2.34
C GLU A 348 -12.52 24.72 -1.87
N LEU A 349 -12.41 23.75 -2.79
CA LEU A 349 -12.22 22.34 -2.46
C LEU A 349 -10.88 22.09 -1.75
N ALA A 350 -9.80 22.76 -2.19
CA ALA A 350 -8.50 22.75 -1.53
C ALA A 350 -8.61 23.31 -0.09
N ARG A 351 -9.32 24.43 0.05
CA ARG A 351 -9.60 25.03 1.37
C ARG A 351 -10.39 24.08 2.27
N ALA A 352 -11.47 23.50 1.75
CA ALA A 352 -12.31 22.57 2.50
C ALA A 352 -11.53 21.34 2.95
N SER A 353 -10.62 20.83 2.11
CA SER A 353 -9.79 19.67 2.44
C SER A 353 -8.73 19.97 3.50
N LEU A 354 -8.22 21.21 3.60
CA LEU A 354 -7.35 21.64 4.70
C LEU A 354 -8.13 21.88 6.00
N ASP A 355 -9.28 22.53 5.90
CA ASP A 355 -10.18 22.79 7.03
C ASP A 355 -10.70 21.49 7.66
N GLY A 356 -11.06 20.50 6.83
CA GLY A 356 -11.44 19.16 7.27
C GLY A 356 -10.34 18.39 8.01
N ARG A 357 -9.08 18.83 7.92
CA ARG A 357 -7.93 18.29 8.68
C ARG A 357 -7.55 19.17 9.88
N GLY A 358 -8.33 20.21 10.19
CA GLY A 358 -8.07 21.12 11.30
C GLY A 358 -6.93 22.12 11.04
N ILE A 359 -6.50 22.30 9.80
CA ILE A 359 -5.44 23.26 9.44
C ILE A 359 -6.07 24.62 9.17
N ASN A 360 -5.68 25.62 9.95
CA ASN A 360 -6.18 26.98 9.77
C ASN A 360 -5.59 27.61 8.49
N VAL A 361 -6.47 27.95 7.57
CA VAL A 361 -6.15 28.59 6.28
C VAL A 361 -6.31 30.12 6.29
N SER A 362 -6.89 30.70 7.35
CA SER A 362 -7.20 32.14 7.42
C SER A 362 -5.97 33.05 7.43
N SER A 363 -4.83 32.54 7.94
CA SER A 363 -3.56 33.24 7.95
C SER A 363 -2.74 33.12 6.66
N HIS A 364 -3.19 32.30 5.70
CA HIS A 364 -2.43 31.98 4.48
C HIS A 364 -2.99 32.73 3.26
N ASN A 365 -2.10 33.26 2.42
CA ASN A 365 -2.48 33.75 1.10
C ASN A 365 -2.92 32.57 0.19
N ILE A 366 -3.60 32.86 -0.91
CA ILE A 366 -4.16 31.82 -1.81
C ILE A 366 -3.07 30.87 -2.30
N VAL A 367 -1.88 31.39 -2.63
CA VAL A 367 -0.76 30.61 -3.16
C VAL A 367 -0.23 29.62 -2.13
N ASN A 368 0.01 30.08 -0.91
CA ASN A 368 0.51 29.24 0.18
C ASN A 368 -0.54 28.22 0.62
N MET A 369 -1.82 28.60 0.63
CA MET A 369 -2.93 27.68 0.93
C MET A 369 -2.98 26.53 -0.09
N VAL A 370 -2.90 26.84 -1.39
CA VAL A 370 -2.90 25.81 -2.44
C VAL A 370 -1.64 24.94 -2.33
N GLY A 371 -0.47 25.54 -2.10
CA GLY A 371 0.78 24.79 -1.88
C GLY A 371 0.67 23.80 -0.72
N MET A 372 0.12 24.22 0.42
CA MET A 372 -0.14 23.33 1.55
C MET A 372 -1.13 22.21 1.22
N ALA A 373 -2.18 22.50 0.43
CA ALA A 373 -3.17 21.51 0.04
C ALA A 373 -2.61 20.38 -0.87
N PHE A 374 -1.45 20.59 -1.48
CA PHE A 374 -0.77 19.55 -2.26
C PHE A 374 0.16 18.66 -1.43
N THR A 375 0.57 19.10 -0.25
CA THR A 375 1.45 18.29 0.61
C THR A 375 0.70 17.11 1.22
N HIS A 376 1.21 15.89 1.00
CA HIS A 376 0.55 14.64 1.40
C HIS A 376 0.26 14.52 2.91
N THR A 377 1.01 15.23 3.76
CA THR A 377 0.77 15.26 5.22
C THR A 377 -0.39 16.17 5.60
N SER A 378 -0.62 17.24 4.84
CA SER A 378 -1.48 18.34 5.23
C SER A 378 -2.88 18.24 4.60
N SER A 379 -3.03 17.52 3.49
CA SER A 379 -4.33 17.38 2.82
C SER A 379 -4.45 16.12 1.97
N ASP A 380 -5.69 15.64 1.79
CA ASP A 380 -6.04 14.63 0.79
C ASP A 380 -6.29 15.22 -0.61
N PHE A 381 -6.35 16.54 -0.73
CA PHE A 381 -6.75 17.22 -1.97
C PHE A 381 -5.86 16.86 -3.15
N GLY A 382 -4.53 16.91 -2.98
CA GLY A 382 -3.59 16.48 -4.02
C GLY A 382 -3.84 15.03 -4.47
N ARG A 383 -4.05 14.10 -3.51
CA ARG A 383 -4.34 12.69 -3.84
C ARG A 383 -5.66 12.53 -4.59
N ILE A 384 -6.70 13.29 -4.24
CA ILE A 384 -8.01 13.26 -4.91
C ILE A 384 -7.90 13.73 -6.37
N LEU A 385 -7.14 14.82 -6.62
CA LEU A 385 -6.90 15.31 -7.98
C LEU A 385 -6.14 14.27 -8.83
N MET A 386 -5.16 13.61 -8.22
CA MET A 386 -4.35 12.61 -8.89
C MET A 386 -5.12 11.34 -9.24
N ASP A 387 -5.99 10.91 -8.33
CA ASP A 387 -6.90 9.78 -8.54
C ASP A 387 -7.94 10.09 -9.64
N ALA A 388 -8.45 11.33 -9.69
CA ALA A 388 -9.27 11.80 -10.81
C ALA A 388 -8.50 11.76 -12.15
N ALA A 389 -7.28 12.30 -12.19
CA ALA A 389 -6.43 12.27 -13.37
C ALA A 389 -6.09 10.83 -13.81
N TYR A 390 -5.86 9.92 -12.87
CA TYR A 390 -5.60 8.51 -13.16
C TYR A 390 -6.80 7.83 -13.80
N LYS A 391 -8.01 8.09 -13.31
CA LYS A 391 -9.22 7.57 -13.95
C LYS A 391 -9.42 8.12 -15.36
N SER A 392 -9.14 9.41 -15.59
CA SER A 392 -9.17 9.99 -16.93
C SER A 392 -8.13 9.34 -17.86
N LEU A 393 -6.92 9.05 -17.37
CA LEU A 393 -5.91 8.29 -18.10
C LEU A 393 -6.44 6.91 -18.51
N LEU A 394 -7.00 6.15 -17.57
CA LEU A 394 -7.53 4.82 -17.84
C LEU A 394 -8.71 4.86 -18.82
N ALA A 395 -9.59 5.85 -18.69
CA ALA A 395 -10.67 6.06 -19.66
C ALA A 395 -10.11 6.32 -21.07
N GLY A 396 -9.06 7.13 -21.18
CA GLY A 396 -8.35 7.33 -22.45
C GLY A 396 -7.72 6.06 -23.01
N TRP A 397 -7.09 5.25 -22.16
CA TRP A 397 -6.52 3.96 -22.52
C TRP A 397 -7.59 2.97 -23.03
N GLU A 398 -8.72 2.87 -22.34
CA GLU A 398 -9.80 1.95 -22.70
C GLU A 398 -10.51 2.38 -23.99
N ASN A 399 -10.76 3.69 -24.14
CA ASN A 399 -11.42 4.28 -25.31
C ASN A 399 -10.50 4.43 -26.54
N ALA A 400 -9.21 4.11 -26.43
CA ALA A 400 -8.33 4.06 -27.61
C ALA A 400 -8.70 2.85 -28.47
N ASP A 401 -9.20 3.13 -29.68
CA ASP A 401 -9.63 2.17 -30.70
C ASP A 401 -8.45 1.46 -31.38
N GLU A 402 -7.61 0.79 -30.59
CA GLU A 402 -6.44 0.06 -31.07
C GLU A 402 -6.75 -1.42 -31.29
N THR A 403 -6.32 -1.99 -32.42
CA THR A 403 -6.75 -3.34 -32.85
C THR A 403 -5.70 -4.44 -32.60
N TYR A 404 -4.46 -4.08 -32.25
CA TYR A 404 -3.35 -5.02 -32.10
C TYR A 404 -3.61 -6.14 -31.06
N HIS A 405 -4.33 -5.81 -29.99
CA HIS A 405 -4.62 -6.73 -28.88
C HIS A 405 -5.52 -7.91 -29.27
N LEU A 406 -6.22 -7.84 -30.41
CA LEU A 406 -7.13 -8.89 -30.89
C LEU A 406 -6.37 -10.12 -31.43
N TRP A 407 -5.21 -9.90 -32.06
CA TRP A 407 -4.48 -10.93 -32.79
C TRP A 407 -3.08 -11.22 -32.24
N THR A 408 -2.53 -10.33 -31.42
CA THR A 408 -1.25 -10.53 -30.74
C THR A 408 -1.39 -11.42 -29.50
N LYS A 409 -0.29 -12.10 -29.14
CA LYS A 409 -0.18 -12.89 -27.91
C LYS A 409 0.23 -11.98 -26.76
N LYS A 410 -0.45 -12.12 -25.62
CA LYS A 410 -0.06 -11.43 -24.38
C LYS A 410 1.09 -12.17 -23.70
N GLY A 411 2.10 -11.41 -23.30
CA GLY A 411 3.31 -11.88 -22.65
C GLY A 411 3.53 -11.27 -21.27
N ARG A 412 4.32 -11.94 -20.44
CA ARG A 412 4.82 -11.40 -19.16
C ARG A 412 6.34 -11.51 -19.11
N LEU A 413 6.99 -10.45 -18.65
CA LEU A 413 8.42 -10.42 -18.34
C LEU A 413 8.61 -9.89 -16.93
N GLY A 414 9.53 -10.49 -16.17
CA GLY A 414 9.85 -10.05 -14.80
C GLY A 414 10.99 -9.04 -14.72
N ASP A 415 11.71 -8.81 -15.83
CA ASP A 415 12.82 -7.86 -15.89
C ASP A 415 13.02 -7.28 -17.31
N PHE A 416 13.91 -6.28 -17.41
CA PHE A 416 14.30 -5.59 -18.65
C PHE A 416 15.44 -6.29 -19.42
N LYS A 417 15.84 -7.49 -19.01
CA LYS A 417 16.90 -8.23 -19.71
C LYS A 417 16.32 -8.83 -20.99
N VAL A 418 17.20 -9.07 -21.95
CA VAL A 418 16.84 -9.81 -23.17
C VAL A 418 16.43 -11.22 -22.76
N SER A 419 15.17 -11.58 -22.97
CA SER A 419 14.62 -12.91 -22.68
C SER A 419 14.46 -13.70 -23.98
N ASN A 420 14.82 -14.99 -23.94
CA ASN A 420 14.61 -15.92 -25.04
C ASN A 420 13.24 -16.60 -24.91
N ARG A 421 12.44 -16.62 -25.99
CA ARG A 421 11.11 -17.24 -26.03
C ARG A 421 11.12 -18.52 -26.84
N VAL A 422 10.70 -19.64 -26.25
CA VAL A 422 10.60 -20.92 -26.96
C VAL A 422 9.49 -20.86 -28.02
N GLY A 423 9.83 -21.14 -29.29
CA GLY A 423 8.87 -21.13 -30.40
C GLY A 423 8.10 -22.46 -30.59
N LEU A 424 6.98 -22.37 -31.33
CA LEU A 424 5.95 -23.39 -31.59
C LEU A 424 6.44 -24.76 -32.16
N GLY A 425 7.72 -24.88 -32.53
CA GLY A 425 8.25 -26.02 -33.31
C GLY A 425 8.80 -27.20 -32.52
N GLN A 426 8.97 -27.11 -31.21
CA GLN A 426 9.91 -28.00 -30.50
C GLN A 426 9.40 -29.43 -30.19
N PHE A 427 8.11 -29.74 -30.42
CA PHE A 427 7.55 -31.08 -30.23
C PHE A 427 6.83 -31.60 -31.49
N SER A 428 7.50 -32.44 -32.28
CA SER A 428 6.90 -33.05 -33.48
C SER A 428 5.96 -34.21 -33.17
N SER A 429 6.31 -35.02 -32.16
CA SER A 429 5.53 -36.16 -31.69
C SER A 429 6.08 -36.67 -30.36
N LEU A 430 5.18 -37.20 -29.53
CA LEU A 430 5.59 -38.02 -28.38
C LEU A 430 5.96 -39.41 -28.89
N ARG A 431 7.04 -39.99 -28.37
CA ARG A 431 7.44 -41.35 -28.70
C ARG A 431 6.47 -42.32 -28.03
N GLU A 432 6.02 -43.32 -28.75
CA GLU A 432 5.24 -44.41 -28.17
C GLU A 432 6.13 -45.17 -27.17
N VAL A 433 5.72 -45.18 -25.90
CA VAL A 433 6.40 -45.91 -24.83
C VAL A 433 5.73 -47.28 -24.72
N LYS A 434 6.42 -48.32 -25.17
CA LYS A 434 5.94 -49.70 -25.03
C LYS A 434 5.87 -50.08 -23.54
N PRO A 435 4.95 -50.98 -23.12
CA PRO A 435 4.88 -51.44 -21.74
C PRO A 435 6.25 -51.96 -21.27
N GLY A 436 6.83 -51.31 -20.25
CA GLY A 436 8.16 -51.64 -19.69
C GLY A 436 9.35 -50.84 -20.26
N ALA A 437 9.15 -49.91 -21.20
CA ALA A 437 10.22 -49.05 -21.70
C ALA A 437 10.37 -47.75 -20.89
N GLU A 438 11.60 -47.29 -20.68
CA GLU A 438 11.89 -46.01 -20.02
C GLU A 438 11.58 -44.79 -20.92
N TYR A 439 11.10 -43.71 -20.30
CA TYR A 439 10.89 -42.43 -20.96
C TYR A 439 12.24 -41.80 -21.32
N LYS A 440 12.48 -41.56 -22.61
CA LYS A 440 13.70 -40.87 -23.07
C LYS A 440 13.56 -39.37 -22.91
N HIS A 441 14.54 -38.73 -22.28
CA HIS A 441 14.67 -37.27 -22.26
C HIS A 441 14.79 -36.71 -23.70
N ILE A 442 14.08 -35.62 -23.96
CA ILE A 442 14.19 -34.83 -25.19
C ILE A 442 15.07 -33.61 -24.90
N THR A 443 16.02 -33.35 -25.79
CA THR A 443 16.76 -32.08 -25.82
C THR A 443 15.97 -31.10 -26.69
N LEU A 444 15.49 -30.01 -26.10
CA LEU A 444 14.83 -28.92 -26.81
C LEU A 444 15.90 -28.05 -27.47
N GLY A 445 15.79 -27.82 -28.78
CA GLY A 445 16.70 -26.92 -29.50
C GLY A 445 16.30 -25.46 -29.25
N ASP A 446 17.23 -24.64 -28.79
CA ASP A 446 17.03 -23.24 -28.36
C ASP A 446 16.81 -22.26 -29.55
N THR A 447 15.79 -22.50 -30.37
CA THR A 447 15.41 -21.69 -31.53
C THR A 447 14.48 -20.53 -31.15
N GLY A 448 14.64 -20.00 -29.94
CA GLY A 448 13.74 -18.99 -29.43
C GLY A 448 14.06 -17.57 -29.88
N GLU A 449 13.05 -16.76 -30.16
CA GLU A 449 13.23 -15.33 -30.47
C GLU A 449 13.46 -14.51 -29.19
N THR A 450 14.15 -13.39 -29.31
CA THR A 450 14.44 -12.50 -28.20
C THR A 450 13.36 -11.44 -28.05
N ILE A 451 12.99 -11.13 -26.81
CA ILE A 451 12.12 -10.00 -26.47
C ILE A 451 12.75 -9.21 -25.33
N GLN A 452 12.62 -7.88 -25.39
CA GLN A 452 13.10 -6.96 -24.37
C GLN A 452 12.03 -5.90 -24.08
N LEU A 453 11.85 -5.57 -22.80
CA LEU A 453 11.00 -4.47 -22.38
C LEU A 453 11.69 -3.12 -22.61
N ALA A 454 10.90 -2.10 -22.93
CA ALA A 454 11.29 -0.71 -22.87
C ALA A 454 10.24 0.09 -22.08
N THR A 455 10.69 1.16 -21.41
CA THR A 455 9.81 2.08 -20.69
C THR A 455 9.45 3.25 -21.59
N TYR A 456 8.14 3.50 -21.71
CA TYR A 456 7.58 4.65 -22.42
C TYR A 456 6.85 5.52 -21.41
N GLY A 457 7.11 6.81 -21.40
CA GLY A 457 6.46 7.70 -20.44
C GLY A 457 6.83 9.16 -20.61
N GLU A 458 5.94 10.00 -20.11
CA GLU A 458 6.06 11.46 -20.14
C GLU A 458 5.61 12.03 -18.81
N ILE A 459 6.10 13.23 -18.47
CA ILE A 459 5.71 13.94 -17.25
C ILE A 459 4.70 15.01 -17.60
N PHE A 460 3.61 15.07 -16.83
CA PHE A 460 2.74 16.24 -16.80
C PHE A 460 2.70 16.80 -15.37
N SER A 461 2.62 18.12 -15.26
CA SER A 461 2.50 18.81 -13.98
C SER A 461 1.15 19.50 -13.90
N ILE A 462 0.44 19.30 -12.80
CA ILE A 462 -0.71 20.15 -12.45
C ILE A 462 -0.12 21.36 -11.73
N ASP A 463 -0.08 22.48 -12.42
CA ASP A 463 0.47 23.70 -11.87
C ASP A 463 -0.54 24.43 -10.97
N ARG A 464 -0.01 25.30 -10.13
CA ARG A 464 -0.81 26.19 -9.29
C ARG A 464 -1.76 27.09 -10.08
N GLN A 465 -1.45 27.40 -11.34
CA GLN A 465 -2.30 28.25 -12.18
C GLN A 465 -3.56 27.51 -12.59
N ALA A 466 -3.48 26.23 -12.96
CA ALA A 466 -4.64 25.39 -13.27
C ALA A 466 -5.64 25.35 -12.12
N ILE A 467 -5.18 25.25 -10.86
CA ILE A 467 -6.06 25.27 -9.69
C ILE A 467 -6.69 26.64 -9.44
N ILE A 468 -5.91 27.72 -9.59
CA ILE A 468 -6.40 29.09 -9.40
C ILE A 468 -7.44 29.44 -10.48
N ASN A 469 -7.23 28.94 -11.70
CA ASN A 469 -8.10 29.17 -12.85
C ASN A 469 -9.26 28.16 -12.96
N ASP A 470 -9.38 27.22 -12.02
CA ASP A 470 -10.40 26.15 -12.02
C ASP A 470 -10.38 25.29 -13.31
N ASP A 471 -9.18 25.05 -13.85
CA ASP A 471 -8.96 24.31 -15.09
C ASP A 471 -9.08 22.80 -14.85
N LEU A 472 -10.30 22.29 -15.00
CA LEU A 472 -10.61 20.86 -14.97
C LEU A 472 -10.13 20.12 -16.23
N ASP A 473 -9.85 20.82 -17.33
CA ASP A 473 -9.38 20.20 -18.57
C ASP A 473 -7.93 19.71 -18.40
N ALA A 474 -7.10 20.43 -17.65
CA ALA A 474 -5.77 19.97 -17.26
C ALA A 474 -5.80 18.64 -16.48
N LEU A 475 -6.88 18.37 -15.74
CA LEU A 475 -7.07 17.13 -14.96
C LEU A 475 -7.68 15.99 -15.77
N THR A 476 -8.27 16.28 -16.93
CA THR A 476 -9.06 15.31 -17.70
C THR A 476 -8.49 15.07 -19.09
N ARG A 477 -8.38 16.12 -19.91
CA ARG A 477 -7.96 16.06 -21.30
C ARG A 477 -6.53 15.59 -21.45
N ILE A 478 -5.59 16.16 -20.69
CA ILE A 478 -4.17 15.78 -20.77
C ILE A 478 -3.98 14.31 -20.40
N PRO A 479 -4.46 13.82 -19.23
CA PRO A 479 -4.38 12.40 -18.90
C PRO A 479 -5.08 11.50 -19.92
N THR A 480 -6.26 11.88 -20.42
CA THR A 480 -6.99 11.07 -21.42
C THR A 480 -6.17 10.90 -22.70
N LEU A 481 -5.58 11.99 -23.21
CA LEU A 481 -4.71 11.95 -24.39
C LEU A 481 -3.44 11.13 -24.15
N MET A 482 -2.85 11.21 -22.95
CA MET A 482 -1.70 10.39 -22.58
C MET A 482 -2.06 8.90 -22.52
N GLY A 483 -3.26 8.55 -22.04
CA GLY A 483 -3.75 7.17 -22.02
C GLY A 483 -3.95 6.62 -23.42
N GLN A 484 -4.53 7.43 -24.32
CA GLN A 484 -4.67 7.09 -25.74
C GLN A 484 -3.30 6.92 -26.41
N ALA A 485 -2.38 7.87 -26.18
CA ALA A 485 -1.03 7.84 -26.74
C ALA A 485 -0.21 6.64 -26.25
N ALA A 486 -0.36 6.25 -24.98
CA ALA A 486 0.31 5.07 -24.43
C ALA A 486 -0.12 3.79 -25.17
N ARG A 487 -1.42 3.63 -25.43
CA ARG A 487 -1.94 2.47 -26.19
C ARG A 487 -1.53 2.53 -27.65
N ALA A 488 -1.58 3.71 -28.25
CA ALA A 488 -1.15 3.94 -29.62
C ALA A 488 0.34 3.65 -29.83
N THR A 489 1.20 3.99 -28.87
CA THR A 489 2.64 3.69 -28.93
C THR A 489 2.90 2.18 -29.04
N ILE A 490 2.16 1.37 -28.29
CA ILE A 490 2.25 -0.10 -28.42
C ILE A 490 1.74 -0.56 -29.78
N GLY A 491 0.65 0.03 -30.26
CA GLY A 491 0.13 -0.21 -31.61
C GLY A 491 1.18 0.10 -32.69
N ASP A 492 1.85 1.25 -32.60
CA ASP A 492 2.92 1.67 -33.49
C ASP A 492 4.07 0.63 -33.52
N LEU A 493 4.50 0.15 -32.35
CA LEU A 493 5.53 -0.88 -32.24
C LEU A 493 5.11 -2.21 -32.88
N VAL A 494 3.87 -2.64 -32.69
CA VAL A 494 3.34 -3.87 -33.29
C VAL A 494 3.25 -3.74 -34.81
N TYR A 495 2.68 -2.67 -35.32
CA TYR A 495 2.50 -2.48 -36.76
C TYR A 495 3.82 -2.18 -37.47
N ALA A 496 4.79 -1.55 -36.81
CA ALA A 496 6.15 -1.42 -37.32
C ALA A 496 6.78 -2.78 -37.64
N LEU A 497 6.54 -3.83 -36.83
CA LEU A 497 7.03 -5.18 -37.14
C LEU A 497 6.45 -5.73 -38.46
N LEU A 498 5.18 -5.43 -38.78
CA LEU A 498 4.56 -5.86 -40.03
C LEU A 498 5.07 -5.06 -41.24
N ILE A 499 5.25 -3.76 -41.06
CA ILE A 499 5.71 -2.83 -42.09
C ILE A 499 7.18 -3.09 -42.44
N ASP A 500 8.06 -3.02 -41.44
CA ASP A 500 9.51 -3.08 -41.61
C ASP A 500 10.01 -4.49 -41.87
N GLY A 501 9.32 -5.50 -41.33
CA GLY A 501 9.71 -6.92 -41.47
C GLY A 501 11.11 -7.22 -40.96
N PRO A 502 11.43 -6.95 -39.66
CA PRO A 502 12.78 -7.05 -39.13
C PRO A 502 13.35 -8.48 -39.25
N LYS A 503 14.69 -8.58 -39.19
CA LYS A 503 15.37 -9.88 -39.23
C LYS A 503 15.12 -10.66 -37.94
N MET A 504 14.75 -11.92 -38.08
CA MET A 504 14.64 -12.86 -36.97
C MET A 504 16.01 -13.44 -36.59
N ARG A 505 16.09 -14.25 -35.53
CA ARG A 505 17.36 -14.83 -35.02
C ARG A 505 18.13 -15.67 -36.05
N ASP A 506 17.44 -16.21 -37.05
CA ASP A 506 18.02 -16.94 -38.19
C ASP A 506 18.67 -16.02 -39.26
N GLY A 507 18.64 -14.69 -39.06
CA GLY A 507 19.20 -13.68 -39.95
C GLY A 507 18.32 -13.32 -41.15
N LYS A 508 17.17 -13.97 -41.34
CA LYS A 508 16.25 -13.71 -42.46
C LYS A 508 15.11 -12.77 -42.02
N PRO A 509 14.60 -11.87 -42.91
CA PRO A 509 13.51 -10.94 -42.58
C PRO A 509 12.21 -11.63 -42.17
N LEU A 510 11.35 -11.03 -41.33
CA LEU A 510 10.10 -11.66 -40.87
C LEU A 510 9.26 -12.26 -42.01
N PHE A 511 9.16 -11.55 -43.14
CA PHE A 511 8.52 -12.03 -44.36
C PHE A 511 9.56 -12.36 -45.42
N ASP A 512 9.64 -13.63 -45.81
CA ASP A 512 10.62 -14.12 -46.76
C ASP A 512 10.03 -15.27 -47.60
N ALA A 513 10.31 -15.27 -48.91
CA ALA A 513 9.79 -16.28 -49.81
C ALA A 513 10.20 -17.72 -49.40
N THR A 514 11.40 -17.89 -48.80
CA THR A 514 11.87 -19.20 -48.32
C THR A 514 11.12 -19.72 -47.11
N ARG A 515 10.36 -18.87 -46.41
CA ARG A 515 9.49 -19.24 -45.30
C ARG A 515 8.05 -19.52 -45.71
N ASN A 516 7.73 -19.45 -47.01
CA ASN A 516 6.37 -19.61 -47.55
C ASN A 516 5.35 -18.66 -46.88
N ASN A 517 5.81 -17.48 -46.47
CA ASN A 517 4.99 -16.49 -45.78
C ASN A 517 4.99 -15.11 -46.47
N LEU A 518 5.56 -15.02 -47.68
CA LEU A 518 5.55 -13.83 -48.53
C LEU A 518 5.01 -14.19 -49.93
N PHE A 519 3.98 -13.48 -50.38
CA PHE A 519 3.31 -13.71 -51.67
C PHE A 519 3.48 -12.50 -52.59
N SER A 520 4.05 -12.74 -53.79
CA SER A 520 4.32 -11.71 -54.80
C SER A 520 3.63 -11.95 -56.15
N ALA A 521 3.14 -13.17 -56.43
CA ALA A 521 2.39 -13.50 -57.63
C ALA A 521 0.89 -13.56 -57.30
N GLY A 522 0.05 -12.82 -58.04
CA GLY A 522 -1.40 -12.75 -57.77
C GLY A 522 -1.75 -11.93 -56.53
N SER A 523 -0.88 -11.03 -56.10
CA SER A 523 -0.95 -10.25 -54.86
C SER A 523 -2.14 -9.27 -54.77
N LYS A 524 -2.94 -9.12 -55.83
CA LYS A 524 -4.21 -8.39 -55.77
C LYS A 524 -5.15 -9.17 -54.85
N MET A 525 -5.73 -8.50 -53.86
CA MET A 525 -6.70 -9.14 -52.98
C MET A 525 -7.86 -9.73 -53.80
N SER A 526 -7.98 -11.06 -53.81
CA SER A 526 -8.99 -11.87 -54.50
C SER A 526 -9.31 -13.11 -53.66
N MET A 527 -10.37 -13.83 -54.02
CA MET A 527 -10.74 -15.08 -53.34
C MET A 527 -9.61 -16.12 -53.45
N GLU A 528 -9.03 -16.25 -54.63
CA GLU A 528 -7.95 -17.19 -54.94
C GLU A 528 -6.70 -16.87 -54.13
N ALA A 529 -6.33 -15.59 -54.04
CA ALA A 529 -5.16 -15.13 -53.30
C ALA A 529 -5.30 -15.39 -51.79
N LEU A 530 -6.48 -15.11 -51.21
CA LEU A 530 -6.76 -15.39 -49.80
C LEU A 530 -6.81 -16.90 -49.52
N SER A 531 -7.40 -17.69 -50.41
CA SER A 531 -7.44 -19.16 -50.30
C SER A 531 -6.04 -19.80 -50.37
N ALA A 532 -5.20 -19.31 -51.30
CA ALA A 532 -3.82 -19.76 -51.43
C ALA A 532 -3.00 -19.41 -50.18
N ALA A 533 -3.12 -18.18 -49.68
CA ALA A 533 -2.40 -17.76 -48.50
C ALA A 533 -2.90 -18.50 -47.23
N LYS A 534 -4.21 -18.81 -47.12
CA LYS A 534 -4.76 -19.67 -46.06
C LYS A 534 -4.17 -21.08 -46.12
N THR A 535 -4.05 -21.63 -47.32
CA THR A 535 -3.46 -22.95 -47.55
C THR A 535 -1.99 -22.96 -47.14
N ALA A 536 -1.24 -21.92 -47.49
CA ALA A 536 0.17 -21.79 -47.11
C ALA A 536 0.37 -21.76 -45.59
N MET A 537 -0.45 -21.01 -44.83
CA MET A 537 -0.39 -21.03 -43.35
C MET A 537 -0.64 -22.43 -42.78
N ARG A 538 -1.61 -23.16 -43.32
CA ARG A 538 -1.95 -24.51 -42.82
C ARG A 538 -0.87 -25.55 -43.14
N LEU A 539 -0.13 -25.35 -44.23
CA LEU A 539 0.95 -26.24 -44.67
C LEU A 539 2.31 -25.91 -44.04
N GLN A 540 2.40 -24.87 -43.20
CA GLN A 540 3.62 -24.56 -42.44
C GLN A 540 4.08 -25.75 -41.62
N GLN A 541 5.38 -26.02 -41.62
CA GLN A 541 5.96 -27.21 -41.01
C GLN A 541 6.65 -26.90 -39.68
N ALA A 542 6.65 -27.90 -38.78
CA ALA A 542 7.42 -27.86 -37.55
C ALA A 542 8.94 -27.87 -37.85
N VAL A 543 9.70 -27.08 -37.11
CA VAL A 543 11.17 -27.10 -37.17
C VAL A 543 11.62 -28.25 -36.28
N VAL A 544 12.21 -29.27 -36.88
CA VAL A 544 12.62 -30.50 -36.20
C VAL A 544 14.13 -30.66 -36.22
N ALA A 545 14.68 -31.28 -35.16
CA ALA A 545 16.10 -31.64 -35.12
C ALA A 545 16.46 -32.55 -36.31
N LYS A 546 17.71 -32.47 -36.78
CA LYS A 546 18.23 -33.29 -37.90
C LYS A 546 17.85 -34.77 -37.70
N GLY A 547 17.07 -35.31 -38.64
CA GLY A 547 16.67 -36.72 -38.67
C GLY A 547 15.22 -37.03 -38.25
N ALA A 548 14.47 -36.05 -37.71
CA ALA A 548 13.04 -36.20 -37.45
C ALA A 548 12.20 -35.73 -38.66
N LYS A 549 11.03 -36.36 -38.88
CA LYS A 549 10.11 -35.98 -39.97
C LYS A 549 9.36 -34.69 -39.59
N PRO A 550 9.43 -33.61 -40.39
CA PRO A 550 8.65 -32.41 -40.14
C PRO A 550 7.15 -32.70 -40.31
N ARG A 551 6.32 -32.16 -39.41
CA ARG A 551 4.85 -32.29 -39.45
C ARG A 551 4.22 -30.95 -39.81
N PRO A 552 3.14 -30.90 -40.60
CA PRO A 552 2.37 -29.68 -40.78
C PRO A 552 1.73 -29.25 -39.45
N LEU A 553 1.88 -27.97 -39.11
CA LEU A 553 1.37 -27.37 -37.88
C LEU A 553 -0.13 -27.03 -37.96
N ASN A 554 -0.73 -27.06 -39.15
CA ASN A 554 -2.14 -26.74 -39.39
C ASN A 554 -2.56 -25.41 -38.73
N ILE A 555 -1.71 -24.39 -38.87
CA ILE A 555 -1.97 -23.05 -38.34
C ILE A 555 -3.11 -22.43 -39.16
N GLN A 556 -4.22 -22.12 -38.50
CA GLN A 556 -5.38 -21.51 -39.14
C GLN A 556 -5.28 -19.99 -39.05
N PRO A 557 -5.40 -19.26 -40.19
CA PRO A 557 -5.60 -17.81 -40.14
C PRO A 557 -6.91 -17.50 -39.42
N ALA A 558 -6.88 -16.52 -38.52
CA ALA A 558 -8.06 -16.00 -37.83
C ALA A 558 -8.30 -14.52 -38.15
N PHE A 559 -7.28 -13.81 -38.60
CA PHE A 559 -7.35 -12.38 -38.90
C PHE A 559 -6.76 -12.08 -40.26
N VAL A 560 -7.43 -11.21 -41.02
CA VAL A 560 -6.89 -10.55 -42.22
C VAL A 560 -6.70 -9.09 -41.87
N ILE A 561 -5.45 -8.62 -41.87
CA ILE A 561 -5.08 -7.26 -41.51
C ILE A 561 -4.75 -6.53 -42.80
N CYS A 562 -5.47 -5.46 -43.12
CA CYS A 562 -5.28 -4.73 -44.37
C CYS A 562 -5.36 -3.22 -44.14
N PRO A 563 -4.84 -2.42 -45.09
CA PRO A 563 -5.12 -0.99 -45.17
C PRO A 563 -6.63 -0.75 -45.24
N VAL A 564 -7.08 0.39 -44.72
CA VAL A 564 -8.48 0.82 -44.76
C VAL A 564 -8.99 0.88 -46.20
N ALA A 565 -8.12 1.25 -47.16
CA ALA A 565 -8.45 1.22 -48.59
C ALA A 565 -8.90 -0.15 -49.12
N LEU A 566 -8.49 -1.25 -48.49
CA LEU A 566 -8.85 -2.62 -48.88
C LEU A 566 -9.90 -3.26 -47.97
N GLU A 567 -10.30 -2.61 -46.88
CA GLU A 567 -11.14 -3.19 -45.84
C GLU A 567 -12.51 -3.62 -46.37
N ASP A 568 -13.20 -2.75 -47.11
CA ASP A 568 -14.52 -3.06 -47.67
C ASP A 568 -14.47 -4.21 -48.66
N LYS A 569 -13.39 -4.26 -49.46
CA LYS A 569 -13.15 -5.34 -50.41
C LYS A 569 -12.85 -6.67 -49.69
N ALA A 570 -12.06 -6.64 -48.62
CA ALA A 570 -11.78 -7.80 -47.80
C ALA A 570 -13.08 -8.32 -47.15
N LYS A 571 -13.89 -7.43 -46.57
CA LYS A 571 -15.20 -7.75 -46.00
C LYS A 571 -16.14 -8.35 -47.03
N GLN A 572 -16.20 -7.79 -48.24
CA GLN A 572 -17.01 -8.32 -49.32
C GLN A 572 -16.59 -9.75 -49.69
N ILE A 573 -15.28 -10.00 -49.86
CA ILE A 573 -14.77 -11.32 -50.24
C ILE A 573 -15.00 -12.37 -49.14
N ILE A 574 -14.82 -12.00 -47.87
CA ILE A 574 -14.85 -12.94 -46.74
C ILE A 574 -16.27 -13.16 -46.20
N ASN A 575 -17.11 -12.15 -46.19
CA ASN A 575 -18.45 -12.25 -45.58
C ASN A 575 -19.56 -12.56 -46.58
N SER A 576 -19.33 -12.36 -47.88
CA SER A 576 -20.32 -12.67 -48.91
C SER A 576 -20.71 -14.15 -48.88
N ALA A 577 -22.01 -14.42 -48.98
CA ALA A 577 -22.56 -15.76 -49.09
C ALA A 577 -22.19 -16.42 -50.43
N SER A 578 -22.04 -15.62 -51.49
CA SER A 578 -21.71 -16.09 -52.84
C SER A 578 -20.37 -15.54 -53.34
N ALA A 579 -19.74 -16.23 -54.28
CA ALA A 579 -18.49 -15.80 -54.87
C ALA A 579 -18.62 -14.43 -55.58
N PRO A 580 -17.83 -13.40 -55.23
CA PRO A 580 -17.90 -12.09 -55.88
C PRO A 580 -17.46 -12.17 -57.35
N GLY A 581 -18.25 -11.55 -58.25
CA GLY A 581 -17.97 -11.48 -59.69
C GLY A 581 -18.85 -12.34 -60.59
N THR A 582 -19.85 -13.06 -60.04
CA THR A 582 -20.87 -13.75 -60.84
C THR A 582 -22.23 -13.08 -60.67
N ASP A 583 -22.54 -12.10 -61.52
CA ASP A 583 -23.82 -11.35 -61.54
C ASP A 583 -25.05 -12.20 -61.92
N SER A 584 -25.01 -13.53 -61.76
CA SER A 584 -26.08 -14.43 -62.22
C SER A 584 -26.30 -15.71 -61.42
N ASN A 585 -25.49 -16.04 -60.41
CA ASN A 585 -25.65 -17.30 -59.65
C ASN A 585 -25.64 -17.08 -58.13
N ALA A 586 -26.81 -16.72 -57.57
CA ALA A 586 -27.07 -16.60 -56.13
C ALA A 586 -27.06 -17.95 -55.36
N GLY A 587 -26.34 -18.97 -55.87
CA GLY A 587 -26.29 -20.33 -55.32
C GLY A 587 -24.91 -21.00 -55.32
N ILE A 588 -23.84 -20.26 -55.68
CA ILE A 588 -22.47 -20.76 -55.52
C ILE A 588 -21.96 -20.34 -54.15
N ASP A 589 -21.82 -21.30 -53.25
CA ASP A 589 -21.31 -21.06 -51.90
C ASP A 589 -19.86 -20.53 -51.94
N ASN A 590 -19.61 -19.49 -51.16
CA ASN A 590 -18.26 -18.96 -50.97
C ASN A 590 -17.42 -19.92 -50.10
N PRO A 591 -16.36 -20.56 -50.64
CA PRO A 591 -15.57 -21.57 -49.93
C PRO A 591 -14.69 -20.98 -48.81
N ILE A 592 -14.47 -19.66 -48.82
CA ILE A 592 -13.70 -18.96 -47.80
C ILE A 592 -14.60 -18.12 -46.88
N ARG A 593 -15.92 -18.33 -46.90
CA ARG A 593 -16.83 -17.53 -46.07
C ARG A 593 -16.47 -17.60 -44.58
N GLY A 594 -16.35 -16.45 -43.94
CA GLY A 594 -16.18 -16.33 -42.48
C GLY A 594 -14.90 -16.97 -41.93
N PHE A 595 -13.88 -17.20 -42.76
CA PHE A 595 -12.68 -17.90 -42.31
C PHE A 595 -11.79 -17.06 -41.36
N ALA A 596 -11.90 -15.73 -41.43
CA ALA A 596 -11.10 -14.79 -40.65
C ALA A 596 -11.85 -13.48 -40.43
N GLN A 597 -11.54 -12.77 -39.35
CA GLN A 597 -12.02 -11.42 -39.08
C GLN A 597 -11.14 -10.40 -39.83
N VAL A 598 -11.76 -9.41 -40.47
CA VAL A 598 -11.05 -8.32 -41.15
C VAL A 598 -10.72 -7.22 -40.15
N ILE A 599 -9.48 -6.75 -40.16
CA ILE A 599 -9.00 -5.59 -39.41
C ILE A 599 -8.46 -4.57 -40.41
N GLY A 600 -9.11 -3.41 -40.49
CA GLY A 600 -8.60 -2.24 -41.21
C GLY A 600 -7.67 -1.44 -40.31
N GLU A 601 -6.43 -1.19 -40.74
CA GLU A 601 -5.45 -0.45 -39.96
C GLU A 601 -4.90 0.75 -40.76
N PRO A 602 -5.14 2.00 -40.31
CA PRO A 602 -4.71 3.21 -41.03
C PRO A 602 -3.19 3.33 -41.21
N ARG A 603 -2.40 2.82 -40.26
CA ARG A 603 -0.92 2.83 -40.33
C ARG A 603 -0.41 2.05 -41.54
N LEU A 604 -1.15 1.04 -42.00
CA LEU A 604 -0.79 0.25 -43.17
C LEU A 604 -1.03 1.03 -44.47
N ASP A 605 -2.04 1.91 -44.55
CA ASP A 605 -2.25 2.76 -45.72
C ASP A 605 -1.06 3.68 -45.99
N ALA A 606 -0.43 4.20 -44.93
CA ALA A 606 0.75 5.04 -45.03
C ALA A 606 1.98 4.29 -45.59
N ALA A 607 2.10 2.99 -45.33
CA ALA A 607 3.19 2.14 -45.82
C ALA A 607 2.92 1.55 -47.21
N SER A 608 1.72 1.01 -47.42
CA SER A 608 1.26 0.47 -48.70
C SER A 608 -0.25 0.28 -48.69
N ALA A 609 -0.95 0.97 -49.59
CA ALA A 609 -2.40 0.83 -49.76
C ALA A 609 -2.83 -0.50 -50.40
N SER A 610 -1.89 -1.35 -50.86
CA SER A 610 -2.19 -2.60 -51.56
C SER A 610 -1.71 -3.87 -50.83
N ALA A 611 -0.72 -3.76 -49.95
CA ALA A 611 -0.22 -4.89 -49.17
C ALA A 611 -1.24 -5.31 -48.10
N TYR A 612 -1.38 -6.62 -47.85
CA TYR A 612 -2.24 -7.14 -46.79
C TYR A 612 -1.57 -8.32 -46.09
N TYR A 613 -2.00 -8.57 -44.86
CA TYR A 613 -1.41 -9.54 -43.95
C TYR A 613 -2.47 -10.50 -43.45
N MET A 614 -2.04 -11.69 -43.01
CA MET A 614 -2.88 -12.60 -42.26
C MET A 614 -2.16 -13.07 -41.01
N ALA A 615 -2.90 -13.12 -39.91
CA ALA A 615 -2.42 -13.60 -38.64
C ALA A 615 -3.26 -14.79 -38.16
N ALA A 616 -2.58 -15.72 -37.49
CA ALA A 616 -3.20 -16.85 -36.85
C ALA A 616 -3.99 -16.44 -35.59
N LYS A 617 -4.79 -17.36 -35.04
CA LYS A 617 -5.61 -17.10 -33.85
C LYS A 617 -4.75 -16.70 -32.65
N GLN A 618 -5.30 -15.84 -31.79
CA GLN A 618 -4.75 -15.51 -30.49
C GLN A 618 -4.39 -16.79 -29.71
N GLY A 619 -3.14 -16.88 -29.22
CA GLY A 619 -2.59 -18.05 -28.53
C GLY A 619 -1.67 -18.93 -29.38
N SER A 620 -1.62 -18.71 -30.70
CA SER A 620 -0.49 -19.18 -31.51
C SER A 620 0.68 -18.17 -31.42
N ASP A 621 1.91 -18.64 -31.58
CA ASP A 621 3.09 -17.78 -31.56
C ASP A 621 3.09 -16.93 -32.85
N THR A 622 2.61 -15.68 -32.75
CA THR A 622 2.65 -14.66 -33.81
C THR A 622 3.56 -13.51 -33.35
N VAL A 623 2.99 -12.37 -32.97
CA VAL A 623 3.67 -11.27 -32.28
C VAL A 623 3.28 -11.33 -30.80
N GLU A 624 4.27 -11.24 -29.91
CA GLU A 624 4.05 -11.11 -28.49
C GLU A 624 4.17 -9.63 -28.08
N VAL A 625 3.18 -9.16 -27.32
CA VAL A 625 3.27 -7.94 -26.54
C VAL A 625 3.45 -8.34 -25.09
N ALA A 626 4.65 -8.16 -24.57
CA ALA A 626 5.01 -8.48 -23.20
C ALA A 626 4.96 -7.24 -22.31
N TYR A 627 4.38 -7.40 -21.13
CA TYR A 627 4.29 -6.35 -20.12
C TYR A 627 5.14 -6.70 -18.89
N LEU A 628 5.69 -5.68 -18.23
CA LEU A 628 6.42 -5.86 -16.97
C LEU A 628 5.46 -6.39 -15.90
N ASP A 629 5.75 -7.57 -15.37
CA ASP A 629 4.95 -8.27 -14.37
C ASP A 629 3.45 -8.48 -14.71
N GLY A 630 3.08 -8.31 -15.98
CA GLY A 630 1.69 -8.39 -16.42
C GLY A 630 0.88 -7.12 -16.19
N ILE A 631 1.52 -5.99 -15.88
CA ILE A 631 0.88 -4.68 -15.76
C ILE A 631 0.63 -4.13 -17.17
N GLU A 632 -0.58 -4.32 -17.68
CA GLU A 632 -0.96 -3.90 -19.05
C GLU A 632 -1.31 -2.41 -19.15
N GLN A 633 -1.70 -1.79 -18.05
CA GLN A 633 -2.18 -0.40 -18.01
C GLN A 633 -1.05 0.57 -17.66
N PRO A 634 -1.08 1.80 -18.19
CA PRO A 634 -0.16 2.85 -17.77
C PRO A 634 -0.43 3.23 -16.31
N TYR A 635 0.63 3.60 -15.59
CA TYR A 635 0.56 3.92 -14.17
C TYR A 635 1.34 5.18 -13.82
N PHE A 636 1.03 5.76 -12.66
CA PHE A 636 1.60 7.02 -12.19
C PHE A 636 2.75 6.80 -11.21
N GLU A 637 3.74 7.67 -11.31
CA GLU A 637 4.69 7.94 -10.24
C GLU A 637 4.73 9.44 -9.96
N THR A 638 4.69 9.80 -8.68
CA THR A 638 4.56 11.20 -8.27
C THR A 638 5.83 11.68 -7.60
N GLN A 639 6.18 12.93 -7.86
CA GLN A 639 7.20 13.65 -7.11
C GLN A 639 6.66 15.01 -6.69
N GLU A 640 6.76 15.30 -5.39
CA GLU A 640 6.51 16.65 -4.86
C GLU A 640 7.70 17.56 -5.24
N GLY A 641 7.40 18.73 -5.79
CA GLY A 641 8.34 19.49 -6.61
C GLY A 641 9.53 20.14 -5.88
N PHE A 642 10.70 20.01 -6.50
CA PHE A 642 11.84 20.95 -6.42
C PHE A 642 11.97 21.80 -7.71
N THR A 643 11.40 21.36 -8.83
CA THR A 643 11.49 21.99 -10.17
C THR A 643 10.19 22.59 -10.70
N SER A 644 9.05 22.30 -10.07
CA SER A 644 7.73 22.85 -10.43
C SER A 644 6.97 23.26 -9.17
N ASP A 645 6.27 24.39 -9.22
CA ASP A 645 5.42 24.90 -8.13
C ASP A 645 4.09 24.12 -8.00
N GLY A 646 4.17 22.77 -7.94
CA GLY A 646 3.04 21.83 -7.95
C GLY A 646 3.48 20.37 -7.86
N VAL A 647 2.58 19.43 -8.18
CA VAL A 647 2.89 17.99 -8.24
C VAL A 647 3.24 17.61 -9.68
N ALA A 648 4.43 17.03 -9.86
CA ALA A 648 4.84 16.45 -11.13
C ALA A 648 4.45 14.95 -11.15
N THR A 649 3.70 14.57 -12.18
CA THR A 649 3.19 13.23 -12.37
C THR A 649 3.84 12.62 -13.59
N LYS A 650 4.62 11.57 -13.37
CA LYS A 650 5.14 10.75 -14.45
C LYS A 650 4.13 9.67 -14.79
N VAL A 651 3.70 9.63 -16.04
CA VAL A 651 2.92 8.52 -16.60
C VAL A 651 3.88 7.59 -17.28
N ARG A 652 3.84 6.29 -16.98
CA ARG A 652 4.70 5.30 -17.64
C ARG A 652 3.98 4.00 -17.95
N ILE A 653 4.45 3.33 -19.00
CA ILE A 653 4.09 1.98 -19.38
C ILE A 653 5.34 1.21 -19.81
N ASP A 654 5.45 -0.03 -19.38
CA ASP A 654 6.58 -0.91 -19.68
C ASP A 654 6.11 -2.03 -20.61
N ALA A 655 6.52 -1.95 -21.88
CA ALA A 655 6.10 -2.88 -22.91
C ALA A 655 7.26 -3.31 -23.80
N GLY A 656 7.25 -4.57 -24.22
CA GLY A 656 8.17 -5.14 -25.19
C GLY A 656 7.37 -5.82 -26.30
N VAL A 657 7.74 -5.60 -27.55
CA VAL A 657 7.06 -6.19 -28.70
C VAL A 657 8.07 -6.96 -29.55
N SER A 658 7.77 -8.22 -29.86
CA SER A 658 8.64 -9.03 -30.72
C SER A 658 7.84 -10.06 -31.50
N ALA A 659 8.28 -10.36 -32.73
CA ALA A 659 7.71 -11.45 -33.52
C ALA A 659 8.31 -12.78 -33.05
N LEU A 660 7.48 -13.67 -32.51
CA LEU A 660 7.91 -14.96 -31.99
C LEU A 660 8.11 -16.01 -33.07
N ASP A 661 7.25 -15.99 -34.10
CA ASP A 661 7.28 -16.98 -35.17
C ASP A 661 6.74 -16.40 -36.48
N ALA A 662 7.54 -16.49 -37.54
CA ALA A 662 7.16 -16.11 -38.89
C ALA A 662 6.02 -16.96 -39.47
N ARG A 663 5.81 -18.19 -38.99
CA ARG A 663 4.84 -19.15 -39.56
C ARG A 663 3.39 -18.81 -39.22
N GLY A 664 3.19 -18.06 -38.15
CA GLY A 664 1.87 -17.55 -37.74
C GLY A 664 1.42 -16.31 -38.53
N LEU A 665 2.26 -15.77 -39.41
CA LEU A 665 2.05 -14.52 -40.14
C LEU A 665 2.33 -14.71 -41.63
N ASN A 666 1.49 -14.11 -42.47
CA ASN A 666 1.67 -14.10 -43.92
C ASN A 666 1.53 -12.68 -44.47
N LYS A 667 2.35 -12.30 -45.47
CA LYS A 667 2.30 -10.99 -46.15
C LYS A 667 2.09 -11.16 -47.65
N SER A 668 1.14 -10.42 -48.21
CA SER A 668 1.04 -10.17 -49.65
C SER A 668 1.66 -8.82 -49.97
N THR A 669 2.45 -8.74 -51.04
CA THR A 669 3.05 -7.47 -51.49
C THR A 669 2.04 -6.49 -52.07
N GLY A 670 0.78 -6.90 -52.28
CA GLY A 670 -0.21 -6.12 -53.01
C GLY A 670 0.04 -6.09 -54.52
N ALA A 671 -0.97 -5.70 -55.28
CA ALA A 671 -0.78 -5.35 -56.69
C ALA A 671 -0.10 -3.98 -56.77
N ASN A 672 0.93 -3.85 -57.61
CA ASN A 672 1.48 -2.56 -58.00
C ASN A 672 0.48 -1.78 -58.85
#